data_AF-A0AAV9HRX3-F1
#
_entry.id   AF-A0AAV9HRX3-F1
#
_cell.length_a   1.000
_cell.length_b   1.000
_cell.length_c   1.000
_cell.angle_alpha   90.00
_cell.angle_beta   90.00
_cell.angle_gamma   90.00
#
_symmetry.space_group_name_H-M   'P 1'
#
loop_
_entity.id
_entity.type
_entity.pdbx_description
1 polymer ?
#
loop_
_entity_poly.entity_id
_entity_poly.type
_entity_poly.pdbx_seq_one_letter_code
_entity_poly.pdbx_strand_id
1 'polypeptide(L)'
;MAPAMRLASSTLRASLKASSFATRNTAFTAARCYSSKTQTLKERFAELLPEKIEQIKALRKEHGSKVVDKVTLDQVYGGARGIKCLVWEGSVLDSEEGIRFRGKTIPECQELLPKAPGGKEPLPEGLFWLLLTGEVPTEQQVRDLSADWAARAEVPKFVEELIDRCPTDLHPMAQFSMAVTALEQTSSFARAYAKGINKKEYWGYTFEDSMDLIAKLPTIAARIYQNVFKGGKVAPVEKDKDYAYNFANQLGFGSNADFIELMRLYLTIHTDHEGGNVSAHTTHLVGSALSSPFLSLAAGLNGLAGPLHGLANQEVLNWLTQMKSVVGDDLSDEAITKYLWDTLNSGRVVPGYGHAVLRKTDPRYSAQRKFAQEKMPSDPMFQLVSQVYKIAPKVLTEHGKTKNPYPNVDAHSGVLLQYYGLTEANYYTVLFGVSRAIGVLPQLIIDRAVGAPIESNIHLVMSAAITPISAAEPPTRLEKKPVKFSNLLLGAGLNMFEVTTLGQPLEVVKTTMAANRGDGFTTALGRIWNRGGVFGFYQGLIPWAWIEASTKGAVLLFVASEAEFYARSFGLGEFAAGITGGVTGGVAQAYATMGFCTCMKTVEITKHKLSASGQKAPGTWATFMDIYRREGIRGINKGVNAVAIRQMTNWGSRFGLSRLAEQGIRDVTGKKQGEKLSAPEKILASALGGGLSAWNQPIEVIRVEMQSKKEDPNRPKKMTVGNTFKYIYESNGIKGLYRGVTPRIGLGVWQTVCMVALGDMAKTYVEKLTGDKVTAKH
;
A
#
# COMPACT_ATOMS: atom_id res chain seq x y z
N MET A 1 -74.57 -13.22 -66.65
CA MET A 1 -73.20 -13.38 -67.19
C MET A 1 -72.65 -12.00 -67.55
N ALA A 2 -71.32 -11.86 -67.68
CA ALA A 2 -70.62 -10.61 -68.01
C ALA A 2 -70.65 -10.32 -69.54
N PRO A 3 -70.12 -9.18 -70.08
CA PRO A 3 -69.32 -8.14 -69.41
C PRO A 3 -69.58 -6.65 -69.79
N ALA A 4 -68.80 -5.77 -69.14
CA ALA A 4 -68.39 -4.39 -69.53
C ALA A 4 -69.40 -3.22 -69.44
N MET A 5 -68.95 -2.07 -68.87
CA MET A 5 -69.78 -0.87 -68.62
C MET A 5 -69.02 0.47 -68.70
N ARG A 6 -69.79 1.58 -68.72
CA ARG A 6 -69.45 3.02 -68.89
C ARG A 6 -69.48 3.77 -67.53
N LEU A 7 -68.99 4.99 -67.26
CA LEU A 7 -68.22 6.11 -67.91
C LEU A 7 -67.84 7.12 -66.74
N ALA A 8 -67.28 8.35 -66.81
CA ALA A 8 -66.69 9.30 -67.78
C ALA A 8 -65.91 10.42 -66.98
N SER A 9 -65.26 11.38 -67.69
CA SER A 9 -65.04 12.81 -67.29
C SER A 9 -64.13 13.17 -66.07
N SER A 10 -63.43 14.32 -65.99
CA SER A 10 -63.13 15.40 -66.99
C SER A 10 -62.08 16.43 -66.49
N THR A 11 -61.25 16.99 -67.41
CA THR A 11 -60.51 18.29 -67.33
C THR A 11 -59.45 18.48 -66.21
N LEU A 12 -58.42 19.35 -66.30
CA LEU A 12 -57.97 20.34 -67.32
C LEU A 12 -56.42 20.32 -67.44
N ARG A 13 -55.81 21.05 -68.39
CA ARG A 13 -54.33 21.12 -68.60
C ARG A 13 -53.67 22.41 -68.06
N ALA A 14 -52.33 22.44 -68.05
CA ALA A 14 -51.53 23.27 -67.13
C ALA A 14 -50.89 24.56 -67.70
N SER A 15 -50.54 25.45 -66.77
CA SER A 15 -49.43 26.44 -66.75
C SER A 15 -49.32 27.56 -67.80
N LEU A 16 -49.22 28.82 -67.33
CA LEU A 16 -48.07 29.73 -67.60
C LEU A 16 -48.08 30.99 -66.69
N LYS A 17 -47.05 31.85 -66.84
CA LYS A 17 -46.67 33.04 -66.01
C LYS A 17 -47.59 34.26 -66.28
N ALA A 18 -47.56 35.42 -65.59
CA ALA A 18 -46.45 36.14 -64.92
C ALA A 18 -46.90 37.33 -64.01
N SER A 19 -45.94 37.95 -63.29
CA SER A 19 -45.96 39.31 -62.65
C SER A 19 -46.97 39.56 -61.50
N SER A 20 -46.72 40.43 -60.49
CA SER A 20 -45.50 41.10 -59.99
C SER A 20 -45.77 41.80 -58.64
N PHE A 21 -44.80 41.90 -57.71
CA PHE A 21 -44.36 43.20 -57.15
C PHE A 21 -43.05 43.09 -56.33
N ALA A 22 -42.55 44.24 -55.86
CA ALA A 22 -41.17 44.46 -55.40
C ALA A 22 -40.87 44.10 -53.93
N THR A 23 -39.57 43.95 -53.67
CA THR A 23 -38.92 43.70 -52.38
C THR A 23 -38.99 44.88 -51.39
N ARG A 24 -38.98 44.57 -50.09
CA ARG A 24 -38.25 45.34 -49.07
C ARG A 24 -37.82 44.44 -47.92
N ASN A 25 -36.65 44.72 -47.33
CA ASN A 25 -36.00 43.83 -46.37
C ASN A 25 -36.56 43.97 -44.96
N THR A 26 -36.86 42.84 -44.32
CA THR A 26 -36.64 42.64 -42.88
C THR A 26 -35.71 41.44 -42.71
N ALA A 27 -34.48 41.70 -42.27
CA ALA A 27 -33.48 40.66 -42.10
C ALA A 27 -33.74 39.89 -40.80
N PHE A 28 -34.52 38.80 -40.89
CA PHE A 28 -34.50 37.78 -39.85
C PHE A 28 -33.15 37.05 -39.92
N THR A 29 -32.25 37.39 -39.01
CA THR A 29 -30.96 36.71 -38.85
C THR A 29 -31.22 35.23 -38.57
N ALA A 30 -31.02 34.39 -39.59
CA ALA A 30 -31.08 32.95 -39.46
C ALA A 30 -29.92 32.48 -38.59
N ALA A 31 -30.12 32.48 -37.27
CA ALA A 31 -29.25 31.86 -36.31
C ALA A 31 -29.19 30.36 -36.62
N ARG A 32 -28.18 29.97 -37.40
CA ARG A 32 -27.76 28.57 -37.51
C ARG A 32 -27.27 28.16 -36.14
N CYS A 33 -28.17 27.60 -35.33
CA CYS A 33 -27.82 26.84 -34.16
C CYS A 33 -26.94 25.67 -34.63
N TYR A 34 -25.63 25.87 -34.57
CA TYR A 34 -24.69 24.76 -34.63
C TYR A 34 -25.05 23.86 -33.46
N SER A 35 -25.65 22.72 -33.75
CA SER A 35 -25.83 21.66 -32.77
C SER A 35 -24.44 21.18 -32.38
N SER A 36 -23.91 21.72 -31.27
CA SER A 36 -22.72 21.20 -30.63
C SER A 36 -23.02 19.74 -30.28
N LYS A 37 -22.33 18.81 -30.96
CA LYS A 37 -22.39 17.37 -30.67
C LYS A 37 -22.29 17.17 -29.16
N THR A 38 -23.25 16.46 -28.54
CA THR A 38 -23.18 16.16 -27.11
C THR A 38 -21.83 15.53 -26.80
N GLN A 39 -21.16 16.01 -25.75
CA GLN A 39 -19.93 15.41 -25.28
C GLN A 39 -20.24 14.01 -24.74
N THR A 40 -19.52 13.00 -25.25
CA THR A 40 -19.68 11.62 -24.77
C THR A 40 -19.15 11.45 -23.35
N LEU A 41 -19.65 10.44 -22.64
CA LEU A 41 -19.19 10.07 -21.31
C LEU A 41 -17.66 9.84 -21.27
N LYS A 42 -17.08 9.26 -22.33
CA LYS A 42 -15.64 9.00 -22.42
C LYS A 42 -14.82 10.29 -22.58
N GLU A 43 -15.30 11.22 -23.41
CA GLU A 43 -14.70 12.55 -23.58
C GLU A 43 -14.77 13.33 -22.25
N ARG A 44 -15.92 13.33 -21.55
CA ARG A 44 -16.09 14.04 -20.27
C ARG A 44 -15.21 13.44 -19.16
N PHE A 45 -15.16 12.12 -19.02
CA PHE A 45 -14.30 11.46 -18.03
C PHE A 45 -12.81 11.72 -18.30
N ALA A 46 -12.40 11.80 -19.57
CA ALA A 46 -11.02 12.14 -19.94
C ALA A 46 -10.60 13.57 -19.53
N GLU A 47 -11.54 14.53 -19.52
CA GLU A 47 -11.28 15.91 -19.05
C GLU A 47 -11.13 16.02 -17.53
N LEU A 48 -11.91 15.23 -16.77
CA LEU A 48 -11.88 15.22 -15.31
C LEU A 48 -10.64 14.50 -14.74
N LEU A 49 -10.08 13.55 -15.50
CA LEU A 49 -9.01 12.67 -15.04
C LEU A 49 -7.69 13.38 -14.65
N PRO A 50 -7.15 14.37 -15.39
CA PRO A 50 -5.91 15.05 -15.01
C PRO A 50 -6.00 15.74 -13.64
N GLU A 51 -7.12 16.41 -13.36
CA GLU A 51 -7.33 17.05 -12.05
C GLU A 51 -7.38 16.00 -10.94
N LYS A 52 -8.17 14.93 -11.12
CA LYS A 52 -8.30 13.85 -10.14
C LYS A 52 -6.96 13.15 -9.84
N ILE A 53 -6.11 12.99 -10.85
CA ILE A 53 -4.73 12.47 -10.69
C ILE A 53 -3.87 13.41 -9.83
N GLU A 54 -3.90 14.73 -10.08
CA GLU A 54 -3.13 15.68 -9.28
C GLU A 54 -3.68 15.85 -7.84
N GLN A 55 -5.01 15.81 -7.65
CA GLN A 55 -5.63 15.75 -6.32
C GLN A 55 -5.11 14.55 -5.51
N ILE A 56 -5.08 13.35 -6.10
CA ILE A 56 -4.59 12.13 -5.44
C ILE A 56 -3.08 12.21 -5.17
N LYS A 57 -2.28 12.77 -6.09
CA LYS A 57 -0.85 13.01 -5.87
C LYS A 57 -0.60 13.99 -4.73
N ALA A 58 -1.33 15.11 -4.68
CA ALA A 58 -1.23 16.11 -3.62
C ALA A 58 -1.58 15.48 -2.25
N LEU A 59 -2.73 14.80 -2.16
CA LEU A 59 -3.18 14.12 -0.95
C LEU A 59 -2.14 13.08 -0.46
N ARG A 60 -1.57 12.27 -1.36
CA ARG A 60 -0.53 11.29 -1.00
C ARG A 60 0.82 11.95 -0.65
N LYS A 61 1.14 13.10 -1.23
CA LYS A 61 2.36 13.88 -0.90
C LYS A 61 2.27 14.54 0.47
N GLU A 62 1.10 15.07 0.83
CA GLU A 62 0.88 15.80 2.09
C GLU A 62 0.50 14.86 3.25
N HIS A 63 -0.23 13.78 2.98
CA HIS A 63 -0.82 12.91 4.00
C HIS A 63 -0.48 11.42 3.83
N GLY A 64 0.43 11.03 2.94
CA GLY A 64 0.76 9.62 2.67
C GLY A 64 1.26 8.80 3.87
N SER A 65 1.76 9.47 4.91
CA SER A 65 2.19 8.86 6.18
C SER A 65 1.22 9.09 7.35
N LYS A 66 0.00 9.59 7.08
CA LYS A 66 -1.05 9.84 8.08
C LYS A 66 -1.69 8.52 8.49
N VAL A 67 -1.65 8.20 9.77
CA VAL A 67 -2.35 7.01 10.32
C VAL A 67 -3.86 7.23 10.20
N VAL A 68 -4.52 6.45 9.34
CA VAL A 68 -5.98 6.52 9.10
C VAL A 68 -6.79 5.58 9.99
N ASP A 69 -6.13 4.57 10.56
CA ASP A 69 -6.73 3.49 11.35
C ASP A 69 -5.70 2.78 12.25
N LYS A 70 -6.14 1.91 13.17
CA LYS A 70 -5.30 1.02 13.97
C LYS A 70 -5.89 -0.40 13.99
N VAL A 71 -5.16 -1.37 13.45
CA VAL A 71 -5.61 -2.77 13.35
C VAL A 71 -5.34 -3.54 14.65
N THR A 72 -6.36 -4.24 15.17
CA THR A 72 -6.23 -5.21 16.27
C THR A 72 -6.19 -6.65 15.76
N LEU A 73 -5.73 -7.60 16.59
CA LEU A 73 -5.72 -9.03 16.27
C LEU A 73 -7.13 -9.58 15.99
N ASP A 74 -8.14 -9.11 16.74
CA ASP A 74 -9.54 -9.50 16.55
C ASP A 74 -10.10 -9.02 15.21
N GLN A 75 -9.63 -7.89 14.68
CA GLN A 75 -10.02 -7.44 13.34
C GLN A 75 -9.37 -8.28 12.24
N VAL A 76 -8.15 -8.80 12.46
CA VAL A 76 -7.48 -9.71 11.52
C VAL A 76 -8.24 -11.05 11.44
N TYR A 77 -8.54 -11.68 12.59
CA TYR A 77 -9.36 -12.91 12.60
C TYR A 77 -10.81 -12.65 12.19
N GLY A 78 -11.37 -11.48 12.51
CA GLY A 78 -12.73 -11.07 12.20
C GLY A 78 -12.98 -10.65 10.74
N GLY A 79 -12.08 -10.96 9.80
CA GLY A 79 -12.25 -10.67 8.38
C GLY A 79 -12.12 -9.19 8.04
N ALA A 80 -11.10 -8.51 8.56
CA ALA A 80 -10.84 -7.08 8.41
C ALA A 80 -11.98 -6.16 8.89
N ARG A 81 -12.86 -6.64 9.79
CA ARG A 81 -14.05 -5.92 10.25
C ARG A 81 -13.71 -4.54 10.82
N GLY A 82 -14.19 -3.50 10.15
CA GLY A 82 -13.99 -2.11 10.55
C GLY A 82 -12.57 -1.57 10.30
N ILE A 83 -11.73 -2.25 9.52
CA ILE A 83 -10.46 -1.71 9.04
C ILE A 83 -10.69 -0.92 7.75
N LYS A 84 -10.16 0.30 7.66
CA LYS A 84 -10.08 1.06 6.40
C LYS A 84 -8.96 0.51 5.51
N CYS A 85 -9.27 -0.47 4.68
CA CYS A 85 -8.31 -1.19 3.83
C CYS A 85 -8.14 -0.64 2.40
N LEU A 86 -9.19 -0.06 1.81
CA LEU A 86 -9.24 0.33 0.39
C LEU A 86 -9.84 1.73 0.19
N VAL A 87 -9.67 2.29 -1.01
CA VAL A 87 -10.31 3.53 -1.45
C VAL A 87 -11.43 3.18 -2.42
N TRP A 88 -12.64 3.64 -2.13
CA TRP A 88 -13.79 3.53 -3.03
C TRP A 88 -14.34 4.94 -3.29
N GLU A 89 -14.64 5.25 -4.54
CA GLU A 89 -14.93 6.59 -5.03
C GLU A 89 -16.41 6.79 -5.37
N GLY A 90 -17.10 5.74 -5.82
CA GLY A 90 -18.50 5.80 -6.26
C GLY A 90 -19.49 6.11 -5.13
N SER A 91 -19.33 5.45 -3.97
CA SER A 91 -20.25 5.59 -2.83
C SER A 91 -19.58 5.51 -1.47
N VAL A 92 -20.26 6.07 -0.46
CA VAL A 92 -19.89 6.06 0.97
C VAL A 92 -21.13 5.95 1.85
N LEU A 93 -21.04 5.20 2.95
CA LEU A 93 -22.15 4.97 3.88
C LEU A 93 -22.21 6.04 4.98
N ASP A 94 -23.27 6.84 4.96
CA ASP A 94 -23.62 7.73 6.07
C ASP A 94 -24.41 6.95 7.13
N SER A 95 -24.00 6.99 8.39
CA SER A 95 -24.68 6.24 9.46
C SER A 95 -26.06 6.79 9.82
N GLU A 96 -26.35 8.05 9.46
CA GLU A 96 -27.63 8.72 9.72
C GLU A 96 -28.50 8.83 8.46
N GLU A 97 -27.90 9.07 7.28
CA GLU A 97 -28.63 9.36 6.04
C GLU A 97 -28.56 8.23 4.98
N GLY A 98 -27.85 7.14 5.26
CA GLY A 98 -27.76 5.97 4.38
C GLY A 98 -26.65 6.02 3.33
N ILE A 99 -26.73 5.15 2.33
CA ILE A 99 -25.72 5.12 1.25
C ILE A 99 -25.81 6.40 0.40
N ARG A 100 -24.67 7.02 0.14
CA ARG A 100 -24.52 8.21 -0.71
C ARG A 100 -23.78 7.86 -2.00
N PHE A 101 -24.38 8.13 -3.16
CA PHE A 101 -23.72 8.04 -4.46
C PHE A 101 -23.06 9.38 -4.79
N ARG A 102 -21.73 9.43 -4.84
CA ARG A 102 -20.95 10.69 -4.99
C ARG A 102 -21.40 11.82 -4.05
N GLY A 103 -21.77 11.48 -2.81
CA GLY A 103 -22.28 12.40 -1.79
C GLY A 103 -23.81 12.58 -1.79
N LYS A 104 -24.49 12.29 -2.90
CA LYS A 104 -25.95 12.37 -3.03
C LYS A 104 -26.66 11.21 -2.35
N THR A 105 -27.63 11.54 -1.50
CA THR A 105 -28.54 10.56 -0.88
C THR A 105 -29.49 9.93 -1.91
N ILE A 106 -30.14 8.81 -1.56
CA ILE A 106 -31.14 8.17 -2.45
C ILE A 106 -32.29 9.13 -2.83
N PRO A 107 -32.89 9.93 -1.92
CA PRO A 107 -33.91 10.91 -2.30
C PRO A 107 -33.41 11.98 -3.27
N GLU A 108 -32.19 12.53 -3.06
CA GLU A 108 -31.58 13.45 -4.03
C GLU A 108 -31.34 12.80 -5.39
N CYS A 109 -31.02 11.50 -5.43
CA CYS A 109 -30.87 10.77 -6.69
C CYS A 109 -32.22 10.57 -7.40
N GLN A 110 -33.29 10.24 -6.65
CA GLN A 110 -34.65 10.17 -7.21
C GLN A 110 -35.15 11.54 -7.70
N GLU A 111 -34.76 12.64 -7.06
CA GLU A 111 -35.06 14.00 -7.54
C GLU A 111 -34.25 14.35 -8.80
N LEU A 112 -32.92 14.33 -8.70
CA LEU A 112 -32.00 14.97 -9.65
C LEU A 112 -31.67 14.13 -10.88
N LEU A 113 -31.71 12.79 -10.81
CA LEU A 113 -31.36 11.97 -11.98
C LEU A 113 -32.48 11.99 -13.04
N PRO A 114 -32.14 12.03 -14.34
CA PRO A 114 -33.11 11.88 -15.42
C PRO A 114 -33.94 10.60 -15.32
N LYS A 115 -35.17 10.69 -15.83
CA LYS A 115 -36.21 9.66 -15.79
C LYS A 115 -36.64 9.32 -17.21
N ALA A 116 -37.27 8.18 -17.42
CA ALA A 116 -37.87 7.88 -18.71
C ALA A 116 -39.01 8.88 -19.05
N PRO A 117 -39.31 9.14 -20.33
CA PRO A 117 -40.46 9.96 -20.70
C PRO A 117 -41.78 9.40 -20.12
N GLY A 118 -42.40 10.17 -19.22
CA GLY A 118 -43.61 9.76 -18.47
C GLY A 118 -43.36 8.85 -17.25
N GLY A 119 -42.11 8.45 -17.00
CA GLY A 119 -41.71 7.73 -15.78
C GLY A 119 -41.49 8.66 -14.58
N LYS A 120 -41.52 8.08 -13.38
CA LYS A 120 -41.20 8.71 -12.10
C LYS A 120 -39.81 8.32 -11.59
N GLU A 121 -39.40 7.08 -11.81
CA GLU A 121 -38.19 6.52 -11.19
C GLU A 121 -36.91 6.82 -12.02
N PRO A 122 -35.77 7.02 -11.34
CA PRO A 122 -34.51 7.42 -11.99
C PRO A 122 -33.94 6.32 -12.88
N LEU A 123 -33.29 6.70 -13.98
CA LEU A 123 -32.65 5.78 -14.90
C LEU A 123 -31.26 5.33 -14.42
N PRO A 124 -30.93 4.02 -14.47
CA PRO A 124 -29.63 3.51 -14.02
C PRO A 124 -28.45 4.02 -14.88
N GLU A 125 -28.69 4.36 -16.16
CA GLU A 125 -27.78 5.13 -17.02
C GLU A 125 -27.34 6.44 -16.34
N GLY A 126 -28.29 7.16 -15.74
CA GLY A 126 -28.03 8.41 -15.05
C GLY A 126 -27.14 8.25 -13.83
N LEU A 127 -27.32 7.14 -13.10
CA LEU A 127 -26.47 6.80 -11.97
C LEU A 127 -25.07 6.30 -12.42
N PHE A 128 -24.95 5.56 -13.52
CA PHE A 128 -23.64 5.19 -14.07
C PHE A 128 -22.79 6.42 -14.39
N TRP A 129 -23.40 7.41 -15.06
CA TRP A 129 -22.75 8.70 -15.33
C TRP A 129 -22.30 9.38 -14.03
N LEU A 130 -23.19 9.47 -13.03
CA LEU A 130 -22.86 10.06 -11.72
C LEU A 130 -21.71 9.32 -11.04
N LEU A 131 -21.75 8.00 -10.94
CA LEU A 131 -20.71 7.20 -10.28
C LEU A 131 -19.35 7.35 -10.99
N LEU A 132 -19.31 7.39 -12.32
CA LEU A 132 -18.05 7.55 -13.06
C LEU A 132 -17.50 8.98 -13.00
N THR A 133 -18.33 10.01 -13.18
CA THR A 133 -17.88 11.41 -13.33
C THR A 133 -17.90 12.25 -12.05
N GLY A 134 -18.82 11.97 -11.12
CA GLY A 134 -19.16 12.89 -10.02
C GLY A 134 -20.26 13.90 -10.36
N GLU A 135 -20.75 13.93 -11.60
CA GLU A 135 -21.68 14.95 -12.11
C GLU A 135 -23.09 14.38 -12.35
N VAL A 136 -24.13 15.17 -12.14
CA VAL A 136 -25.51 14.79 -12.53
C VAL A 136 -25.66 15.01 -14.04
N PRO A 137 -26.02 13.99 -14.83
CA PRO A 137 -26.17 14.13 -16.27
C PRO A 137 -27.44 14.88 -16.67
N THR A 138 -27.37 15.54 -17.83
CA THR A 138 -28.56 16.01 -18.55
C THR A 138 -29.36 14.84 -19.13
N GLU A 139 -30.64 15.06 -19.44
CA GLU A 139 -31.45 14.05 -20.14
C GLU A 139 -30.82 13.59 -21.46
N GLN A 140 -30.14 14.48 -22.20
CA GLN A 140 -29.57 14.12 -23.49
C GLN A 140 -28.37 13.18 -23.32
N GLN A 141 -27.52 13.43 -22.32
CA GLN A 141 -26.42 12.52 -21.97
C GLN A 141 -26.93 11.14 -21.53
N VAL A 142 -28.09 11.07 -20.85
CA VAL A 142 -28.74 9.79 -20.53
C VAL A 142 -29.32 9.11 -21.77
N ARG A 143 -30.01 9.83 -22.66
CA ARG A 143 -30.50 9.27 -23.94
C ARG A 143 -29.37 8.76 -24.83
N ASP A 144 -28.28 9.52 -24.94
CA ASP A 144 -27.10 9.15 -25.73
C ASP A 144 -26.41 7.91 -25.13
N LEU A 145 -26.39 7.76 -23.79
CA LEU A 145 -25.86 6.58 -23.09
C LEU A 145 -26.77 5.34 -23.23
N SER A 146 -28.10 5.50 -23.13
CA SER A 146 -29.07 4.41 -23.40
C SER A 146 -28.88 3.86 -24.81
N ALA A 147 -28.69 4.73 -25.80
CA ALA A 147 -28.45 4.34 -27.19
C ALA A 147 -27.09 3.64 -27.40
N ASP A 148 -26.01 4.09 -26.73
CA ASP A 148 -24.69 3.42 -26.79
C ASP A 148 -24.75 2.01 -26.16
N TRP A 149 -25.42 1.84 -25.02
CA TRP A 149 -25.64 0.52 -24.43
C TRP A 149 -26.53 -0.36 -25.31
N ALA A 150 -27.63 0.14 -25.87
CA ALA A 150 -28.47 -0.62 -26.79
C ALA A 150 -27.74 -1.03 -28.09
N ALA A 151 -26.74 -0.25 -28.52
CA ALA A 151 -25.88 -0.59 -29.66
C ALA A 151 -24.81 -1.66 -29.34
N ARG A 152 -24.41 -1.78 -28.06
CA ARG A 152 -23.38 -2.74 -27.58
C ARG A 152 -23.95 -4.06 -27.05
N ALA A 153 -25.27 -4.21 -26.99
CA ALA A 153 -25.96 -5.31 -26.30
C ALA A 153 -25.94 -6.68 -27.01
N GLU A 154 -25.32 -6.79 -28.19
CA GLU A 154 -25.19 -8.05 -28.93
C GLU A 154 -24.28 -9.03 -28.17
N VAL A 155 -24.81 -10.24 -27.88
CA VAL A 155 -24.06 -11.30 -27.20
C VAL A 155 -23.44 -12.23 -28.25
N PRO A 156 -22.14 -12.58 -28.18
CA PRO A 156 -21.54 -13.50 -29.13
C PRO A 156 -22.23 -14.87 -29.12
N LYS A 157 -22.56 -15.39 -30.30
CA LYS A 157 -23.31 -16.66 -30.48
C LYS A 157 -22.76 -17.86 -29.71
N PHE A 158 -21.45 -17.92 -29.43
CA PHE A 158 -20.87 -19.01 -28.63
C PHE A 158 -21.19 -18.88 -27.13
N VAL A 159 -21.39 -17.66 -26.60
CA VAL A 159 -21.87 -17.41 -25.23
C VAL A 159 -23.36 -17.70 -25.13
N GLU A 160 -24.13 -17.35 -26.17
CA GLU A 160 -25.53 -17.78 -26.30
C GLU A 160 -25.66 -19.31 -26.26
N GLU A 161 -24.95 -20.02 -27.15
CA GLU A 161 -24.95 -21.49 -27.18
C GLU A 161 -24.41 -22.14 -25.90
N LEU A 162 -23.56 -21.45 -25.13
CA LEU A 162 -23.08 -21.92 -23.84
C LEU A 162 -24.17 -21.85 -22.76
N ILE A 163 -24.99 -20.79 -22.75
CA ILE A 163 -26.14 -20.64 -21.84
C ILE A 163 -27.27 -21.63 -22.21
N ASP A 164 -27.51 -21.87 -23.50
CA ASP A 164 -28.54 -22.82 -23.96
C ASP A 164 -28.21 -24.29 -23.66
N ARG A 165 -26.93 -24.58 -23.35
CA ARG A 165 -26.46 -25.93 -22.99
C ARG A 165 -26.31 -26.13 -21.48
N CYS A 166 -26.62 -25.13 -20.65
CA CYS A 166 -26.72 -25.34 -19.21
C CYS A 166 -27.91 -26.25 -18.88
N PRO A 167 -27.75 -27.24 -17.98
CA PRO A 167 -28.90 -27.97 -17.46
C PRO A 167 -29.70 -27.04 -16.53
N THR A 168 -31.01 -27.21 -16.47
CA THR A 168 -31.94 -26.29 -15.78
C THR A 168 -31.82 -26.30 -14.25
N ASP A 169 -31.11 -27.27 -13.67
CA ASP A 169 -30.77 -27.36 -12.25
C ASP A 169 -29.47 -26.62 -11.88
N LEU A 170 -28.65 -26.21 -12.85
CA LEU A 170 -27.47 -25.39 -12.61
C LEU A 170 -27.89 -23.98 -12.15
N HIS A 171 -27.54 -23.63 -10.92
CA HIS A 171 -27.97 -22.39 -10.27
C HIS A 171 -27.76 -21.12 -11.15
N PRO A 172 -28.75 -20.22 -11.27
CA PRO A 172 -28.69 -19.08 -12.20
C PRO A 172 -27.42 -18.21 -12.09
N MET A 173 -26.92 -17.96 -10.87
CA MET A 173 -25.67 -17.21 -10.67
C MET A 173 -24.42 -17.92 -11.23
N ALA A 174 -24.40 -19.25 -11.26
CA ALA A 174 -23.29 -20.01 -11.84
C ALA A 174 -23.33 -19.91 -13.38
N GLN A 175 -24.52 -20.01 -13.99
CA GLN A 175 -24.69 -19.75 -15.42
C GLN A 175 -24.27 -18.32 -15.78
N PHE A 176 -24.64 -17.33 -14.96
CA PHE A 176 -24.34 -15.91 -15.18
C PHE A 176 -22.84 -15.61 -15.10
N SER A 177 -22.17 -16.10 -14.05
CA SER A 177 -20.71 -15.95 -13.89
C SER A 177 -19.93 -16.66 -15.01
N MET A 178 -20.38 -17.85 -15.43
CA MET A 178 -19.80 -18.58 -16.56
C MET A 178 -19.95 -17.79 -17.88
N ALA A 179 -21.13 -17.23 -18.16
CA ALA A 179 -21.36 -16.43 -19.36
C ALA A 179 -20.53 -15.13 -19.37
N VAL A 180 -20.43 -14.43 -18.23
CA VAL A 180 -19.57 -13.24 -18.08
C VAL A 180 -18.09 -13.59 -18.22
N THR A 181 -17.66 -14.76 -17.73
CA THR A 181 -16.29 -15.27 -17.97
C THR A 181 -16.05 -15.56 -19.45
N ALA A 182 -17.01 -16.17 -20.15
CA ALA A 182 -16.89 -16.52 -21.56
C ALA A 182 -16.77 -15.29 -22.49
N LEU A 183 -17.32 -14.13 -22.08
CA LEU A 183 -17.12 -12.86 -22.78
C LEU A 183 -15.67 -12.37 -22.82
N GLU A 184 -14.74 -12.93 -22.02
CA GLU A 184 -13.31 -12.53 -22.03
C GLU A 184 -12.66 -12.66 -23.42
N GLN A 185 -13.14 -13.57 -24.26
CA GLN A 185 -12.72 -13.67 -25.67
C GLN A 185 -12.88 -12.33 -26.43
N THR A 186 -13.87 -11.51 -26.03
CA THR A 186 -14.15 -10.19 -26.60
C THR A 186 -13.33 -9.06 -25.97
N SER A 187 -12.61 -9.27 -24.86
CA SER A 187 -11.86 -8.23 -24.13
C SER A 187 -10.87 -7.46 -25.00
N SER A 188 -11.11 -6.14 -25.14
CA SER A 188 -10.19 -5.21 -25.78
C SER A 188 -9.00 -4.91 -24.86
N PHE A 189 -9.21 -4.84 -23.54
CA PHE A 189 -8.15 -4.60 -22.57
C PHE A 189 -7.10 -5.71 -22.58
N ALA A 190 -7.49 -6.99 -22.51
CA ALA A 190 -6.55 -8.10 -22.51
C ALA A 190 -5.74 -8.16 -23.83
N ARG A 191 -6.42 -7.99 -24.98
CA ARG A 191 -5.76 -7.93 -26.30
C ARG A 191 -4.82 -6.74 -26.47
N ALA A 192 -5.07 -5.62 -25.79
CA ALA A 192 -4.22 -4.44 -25.83
C ALA A 192 -3.05 -4.56 -24.85
N TYR A 193 -3.29 -5.05 -23.63
CA TYR A 193 -2.27 -5.33 -22.63
C TYR A 193 -1.22 -6.32 -23.15
N ALA A 194 -1.66 -7.41 -23.79
CA ALA A 194 -0.78 -8.39 -24.44
C ALA A 194 0.10 -7.82 -25.57
N LYS A 195 -0.21 -6.61 -26.09
CA LYS A 195 0.59 -5.88 -27.08
C LYS A 195 1.51 -4.81 -26.47
N GLY A 196 1.47 -4.61 -25.14
CA GLY A 196 2.34 -3.67 -24.43
C GLY A 196 1.91 -2.20 -24.50
N ILE A 197 0.60 -1.91 -24.43
CA ILE A 197 0.10 -0.53 -24.30
C ILE A 197 0.64 0.20 -23.06
N ASN A 198 0.61 1.53 -23.07
CA ASN A 198 1.07 2.34 -21.96
C ASN A 198 0.12 2.27 -20.75
N LYS A 199 0.64 2.33 -19.52
CA LYS A 199 -0.18 2.38 -18.29
C LYS A 199 -1.22 3.53 -18.29
N LYS A 200 -0.94 4.65 -18.97
CA LYS A 200 -1.90 5.76 -19.13
C LYS A 200 -3.11 5.43 -19.99
N GLU A 201 -3.02 4.40 -20.84
CA GLU A 201 -4.05 4.00 -21.80
C GLU A 201 -4.97 2.90 -21.25
N TYR A 202 -4.57 2.23 -20.16
CA TYR A 202 -5.30 1.10 -19.57
C TYR A 202 -6.79 1.39 -19.37
N TRP A 203 -7.12 2.53 -18.74
CA TRP A 203 -8.51 2.93 -18.50
C TRP A 203 -9.32 3.10 -19.78
N GLY A 204 -8.68 3.48 -20.89
CA GLY A 204 -9.34 3.72 -22.17
C GLY A 204 -9.90 2.45 -22.80
N TYR A 205 -9.27 1.30 -22.54
CA TYR A 205 -9.77 -0.03 -22.92
C TYR A 205 -10.66 -0.63 -21.84
N THR A 206 -10.34 -0.42 -20.55
CA THR A 206 -11.21 -0.82 -19.43
C THR A 206 -12.59 -0.15 -19.52
N PHE A 207 -12.67 1.09 -20.01
CA PHE A 207 -13.92 1.79 -20.29
C PHE A 207 -14.75 1.07 -21.36
N GLU A 208 -14.18 0.74 -22.51
CA GLU A 208 -14.91 0.02 -23.57
C GLU A 208 -15.37 -1.35 -23.07
N ASP A 209 -14.48 -2.13 -22.47
CA ASP A 209 -14.82 -3.46 -21.95
C ASP A 209 -15.90 -3.40 -20.85
N SER A 210 -15.91 -2.37 -20.00
CA SER A 210 -16.97 -2.15 -19.00
C SER A 210 -18.30 -1.75 -19.63
N MET A 211 -18.30 -0.87 -20.63
CA MET A 211 -19.51 -0.46 -21.36
C MET A 211 -20.11 -1.63 -22.14
N ASP A 212 -19.26 -2.38 -22.84
CA ASP A 212 -19.62 -3.57 -23.59
C ASP A 212 -20.12 -4.70 -22.69
N LEU A 213 -19.59 -4.82 -21.47
CA LEU A 213 -20.06 -5.78 -20.49
C LEU A 213 -21.45 -5.41 -19.98
N ILE A 214 -21.64 -4.20 -19.44
CA ILE A 214 -22.94 -3.74 -18.91
C ILE A 214 -24.05 -3.92 -19.96
N ALA A 215 -23.82 -3.46 -21.19
CA ALA A 215 -24.77 -3.59 -22.30
C ALA A 215 -25.25 -5.03 -22.55
N LYS A 216 -24.41 -6.04 -22.32
CA LYS A 216 -24.71 -7.46 -22.58
C LYS A 216 -25.34 -8.16 -21.36
N LEU A 217 -25.28 -7.58 -20.16
CA LEU A 217 -25.82 -8.22 -18.94
C LEU A 217 -27.34 -8.47 -18.98
N PRO A 218 -28.20 -7.53 -19.47
CA PRO A 218 -29.64 -7.79 -19.58
C PRO A 218 -29.96 -9.00 -20.45
N THR A 219 -29.38 -9.06 -21.65
CA THR A 219 -29.59 -10.17 -22.60
C THR A 219 -29.14 -11.50 -21.98
N ILE A 220 -27.96 -11.56 -21.35
CA ILE A 220 -27.46 -12.79 -20.70
C ILE A 220 -28.34 -13.22 -19.53
N ALA A 221 -28.65 -12.29 -18.62
CA ALA A 221 -29.44 -12.57 -17.42
C ALA A 221 -30.86 -13.01 -17.79
N ALA A 222 -31.53 -12.29 -18.70
CA ALA A 222 -32.85 -12.66 -19.18
C ALA A 222 -32.83 -14.01 -19.93
N ARG A 223 -31.77 -14.34 -20.67
CA ARG A 223 -31.64 -15.66 -21.32
C ARG A 223 -31.59 -16.80 -20.30
N ILE A 224 -30.89 -16.61 -19.20
CA ILE A 224 -30.87 -17.57 -18.07
C ILE A 224 -32.28 -17.67 -17.45
N TYR A 225 -32.98 -16.56 -17.22
CA TYR A 225 -34.36 -16.56 -16.71
C TYR A 225 -35.32 -17.32 -17.64
N GLN A 226 -35.27 -17.03 -18.94
CA GLN A 226 -36.11 -17.66 -19.94
C GLN A 226 -35.80 -19.16 -20.05
N ASN A 227 -34.52 -19.56 -20.13
CA ASN A 227 -34.11 -20.96 -20.26
C ASN A 227 -34.48 -21.81 -19.04
N VAL A 228 -34.32 -21.27 -17.82
CA VAL A 228 -34.58 -22.02 -16.58
C VAL A 228 -36.06 -22.04 -16.19
N PHE A 229 -36.83 -20.97 -16.47
CA PHE A 229 -38.18 -20.80 -15.89
C PHE A 229 -39.34 -20.60 -16.88
N LYS A 230 -39.11 -20.16 -18.13
CA LYS A 230 -40.21 -19.65 -19.02
C LYS A 230 -40.24 -20.21 -20.45
N GLY A 231 -39.24 -20.96 -20.91
CA GLY A 231 -39.21 -21.61 -22.23
C GLY A 231 -38.26 -20.99 -23.27
N GLY A 232 -37.23 -20.26 -22.82
CA GLY A 232 -36.02 -19.96 -23.59
C GLY A 232 -36.10 -18.91 -24.71
N LYS A 233 -37.20 -18.14 -24.80
CA LYS A 233 -37.34 -17.08 -25.80
C LYS A 233 -37.05 -15.71 -25.20
N VAL A 234 -36.00 -15.06 -25.67
CA VAL A 234 -35.60 -13.69 -25.28
C VAL A 234 -36.11 -12.68 -26.31
N ALA A 235 -36.62 -11.53 -25.86
CA ALA A 235 -37.01 -10.43 -26.74
C ALA A 235 -35.78 -9.75 -27.40
N PRO A 236 -35.92 -9.16 -28.60
CA PRO A 236 -34.88 -8.32 -29.17
C PRO A 236 -34.69 -7.04 -28.34
N VAL A 237 -33.49 -6.46 -28.40
CA VAL A 237 -33.20 -5.15 -27.78
C VAL A 237 -33.80 -4.03 -28.64
N GLU A 238 -34.64 -3.20 -28.04
CA GLU A 238 -35.25 -2.03 -28.66
C GLU A 238 -34.34 -0.80 -28.48
N LYS A 239 -33.89 -0.23 -29.61
CA LYS A 239 -32.80 0.76 -29.66
C LYS A 239 -33.21 2.18 -29.23
N ASP A 240 -34.50 2.44 -29.09
CA ASP A 240 -35.09 3.70 -28.63
C ASP A 240 -35.51 3.67 -27.15
N LYS A 241 -35.16 2.59 -26.42
CA LYS A 241 -35.56 2.36 -25.03
C LYS A 241 -34.38 2.36 -24.07
N ASP A 242 -34.65 2.69 -22.81
CA ASP A 242 -33.70 2.58 -21.71
C ASP A 242 -33.32 1.13 -21.37
N TYR A 243 -32.21 1.00 -20.65
CA TYR A 243 -31.63 -0.26 -20.19
C TYR A 243 -32.60 -1.08 -19.33
N ALA A 244 -33.33 -0.42 -18.43
CA ALA A 244 -34.28 -1.07 -17.53
C ALA A 244 -35.54 -1.56 -18.27
N TYR A 245 -36.08 -0.78 -19.22
CA TYR A 245 -37.12 -1.24 -20.14
C TYR A 245 -36.67 -2.49 -20.91
N ASN A 246 -35.49 -2.43 -21.54
CA ASN A 246 -34.97 -3.56 -22.32
C ASN A 246 -34.83 -4.83 -21.47
N PHE A 247 -34.30 -4.72 -20.25
CA PHE A 247 -34.21 -5.87 -19.35
C PHE A 247 -35.58 -6.43 -18.95
N ALA A 248 -36.53 -5.57 -18.59
CA ALA A 248 -37.91 -5.97 -18.26
C ALA A 248 -38.61 -6.64 -19.46
N ASN A 249 -38.40 -6.12 -20.69
CA ASN A 249 -38.93 -6.68 -21.93
C ASN A 249 -38.37 -8.09 -22.20
N GLN A 250 -37.05 -8.25 -22.09
CA GLN A 250 -36.36 -9.53 -22.27
C GLN A 250 -36.74 -10.59 -21.21
N LEU A 251 -37.07 -10.16 -19.98
CA LEU A 251 -37.62 -11.01 -18.92
C LEU A 251 -39.09 -11.42 -19.15
N GLY A 252 -39.78 -10.83 -20.14
CA GLY A 252 -41.18 -11.12 -20.47
C GLY A 252 -42.21 -10.14 -19.88
N PHE A 253 -41.78 -9.03 -19.27
CA PHE A 253 -42.63 -8.06 -18.57
C PHE A 253 -42.74 -6.71 -19.30
N GLY A 254 -42.32 -6.61 -20.57
CA GLY A 254 -42.27 -5.35 -21.35
C GLY A 254 -43.62 -4.65 -21.59
N SER A 255 -44.74 -5.34 -21.37
CA SER A 255 -46.09 -4.79 -21.39
C SER A 255 -46.56 -4.24 -20.03
N ASN A 256 -45.80 -4.43 -18.95
CA ASN A 256 -46.15 -3.97 -17.61
C ASN A 256 -45.33 -2.73 -17.24
N ALA A 257 -45.92 -1.55 -17.48
CA ALA A 257 -45.30 -0.25 -17.20
C ALA A 257 -44.82 -0.09 -15.74
N ASP A 258 -45.54 -0.69 -14.78
CA ASP A 258 -45.21 -0.57 -13.36
C ASP A 258 -44.09 -1.52 -12.95
N PHE A 259 -43.95 -2.70 -13.58
CA PHE A 259 -42.75 -3.52 -13.42
C PHE A 259 -41.51 -2.88 -14.07
N ILE A 260 -41.68 -2.15 -15.18
CA ILE A 260 -40.58 -1.39 -15.81
C ILE A 260 -40.09 -0.27 -14.86
N GLU A 261 -41.00 0.49 -14.23
CA GLU A 261 -40.64 1.48 -13.20
C GLU A 261 -40.00 0.83 -11.98
N LEU A 262 -40.49 -0.32 -11.51
CA LEU A 262 -39.82 -1.10 -10.47
C LEU A 262 -38.41 -1.50 -10.88
N MET A 263 -38.19 -1.91 -12.13
CA MET A 263 -36.86 -2.30 -12.62
C MET A 263 -35.91 -1.10 -12.66
N ARG A 264 -36.38 0.09 -13.07
CA ARG A 264 -35.61 1.35 -13.02
C ARG A 264 -35.18 1.68 -11.59
N LEU A 265 -36.11 1.66 -10.64
CA LEU A 265 -35.82 1.87 -9.22
C LEU A 265 -34.87 0.80 -8.65
N TYR A 266 -35.17 -0.48 -8.87
CA TYR A 266 -34.40 -1.61 -8.36
C TYR A 266 -32.95 -1.56 -8.86
N LEU A 267 -32.74 -1.39 -10.17
CA LEU A 267 -31.41 -1.33 -10.76
C LEU A 267 -30.60 -0.12 -10.27
N THR A 268 -31.26 0.97 -9.86
CA THR A 268 -30.64 2.22 -9.41
C THR A 268 -30.30 2.24 -7.90
N ILE A 269 -30.95 1.42 -7.06
CA ILE A 269 -30.70 1.42 -5.60
C ILE A 269 -29.81 0.26 -5.09
N HIS A 270 -29.63 -0.81 -5.87
CA HIS A 270 -28.69 -1.90 -5.51
C HIS A 270 -27.28 -1.69 -6.11
N THR A 271 -27.13 -0.68 -6.97
CA THR A 271 -25.99 -0.35 -7.85
C THR A 271 -24.64 -0.46 -7.17
N ASP A 272 -24.47 0.25 -6.06
CA ASP A 272 -23.22 0.31 -5.32
C ASP A 272 -23.51 0.37 -3.81
N HIS A 273 -22.56 -0.07 -2.99
CA HIS A 273 -22.66 0.02 -1.53
C HIS A 273 -21.28 -0.14 -0.88
N GLU A 274 -20.41 0.83 -1.17
CA GLU A 274 -18.98 0.85 -0.81
C GLU A 274 -18.17 -0.32 -1.37
N GLY A 275 -16.84 -0.20 -1.35
CA GLY A 275 -15.94 -1.27 -1.82
C GLY A 275 -15.81 -2.47 -0.87
N GLY A 276 -16.22 -2.33 0.39
CA GLY A 276 -15.99 -3.35 1.43
C GLY A 276 -16.91 -4.57 1.40
N ASN A 277 -17.91 -4.61 0.52
CA ASN A 277 -18.76 -5.79 0.35
C ASN A 277 -18.09 -6.82 -0.59
N VAL A 278 -18.36 -8.11 -0.40
CA VAL A 278 -17.58 -9.20 -1.03
C VAL A 278 -17.54 -9.10 -2.56
N SER A 279 -18.66 -8.77 -3.21
CA SER A 279 -18.70 -8.63 -4.68
C SER A 279 -17.90 -7.41 -5.20
N ALA A 280 -17.96 -6.28 -4.49
CA ALA A 280 -17.22 -5.07 -4.86
C ALA A 280 -15.72 -5.26 -4.62
N HIS A 281 -15.34 -5.77 -3.44
CA HIS A 281 -13.95 -6.03 -3.10
C HIS A 281 -13.32 -7.07 -4.03
N THR A 282 -14.02 -8.17 -4.34
CA THR A 282 -13.49 -9.20 -5.26
C THR A 282 -13.29 -8.64 -6.68
N THR A 283 -14.21 -7.80 -7.18
CA THR A 283 -14.05 -7.14 -8.49
C THR A 283 -12.81 -6.24 -8.52
N HIS A 284 -12.61 -5.44 -7.46
CA HIS A 284 -11.43 -4.57 -7.30
C HIS A 284 -10.13 -5.38 -7.16
N LEU A 285 -10.10 -6.38 -6.28
CA LEU A 285 -8.94 -7.24 -6.00
C LEU A 285 -8.45 -7.95 -7.27
N VAL A 286 -9.35 -8.63 -7.99
CA VAL A 286 -9.02 -9.30 -9.27
C VAL A 286 -8.62 -8.28 -10.35
N GLY A 287 -9.23 -7.09 -10.34
CA GLY A 287 -8.87 -5.99 -11.22
C GLY A 287 -7.51 -5.36 -10.90
N SER A 288 -7.07 -5.38 -9.64
CA SER A 288 -5.79 -4.84 -9.18
C SER A 288 -4.60 -5.61 -9.76
N ALA A 289 -4.80 -6.90 -10.05
CA ALA A 289 -3.87 -7.76 -10.79
C ALA A 289 -3.86 -7.50 -12.31
N LEU A 290 -4.57 -6.48 -12.79
CA LEU A 290 -4.79 -6.15 -14.21
C LEU A 290 -5.55 -7.24 -14.99
N SER A 291 -6.56 -7.84 -14.35
CA SER A 291 -7.61 -8.58 -15.07
C SER A 291 -8.54 -7.62 -15.83
N SER A 292 -9.23 -8.14 -16.84
CA SER A 292 -10.27 -7.39 -17.57
C SER A 292 -11.53 -7.15 -16.72
N PRO A 293 -12.42 -6.23 -17.13
CA PRO A 293 -13.77 -6.11 -16.57
C PRO A 293 -14.58 -7.42 -16.53
N PHE A 294 -14.43 -8.28 -17.54
CA PHE A 294 -15.13 -9.56 -17.63
C PHE A 294 -14.71 -10.51 -16.52
N LEU A 295 -13.40 -10.75 -16.37
CA LEU A 295 -12.86 -11.63 -15.33
C LEU A 295 -13.06 -11.06 -13.92
N SER A 296 -12.90 -9.74 -13.75
CA SER A 296 -13.18 -9.05 -12.49
C SER A 296 -14.64 -9.17 -12.07
N LEU A 297 -15.61 -8.92 -12.97
CA LEU A 297 -17.03 -9.00 -12.63
C LEU A 297 -17.45 -10.46 -12.38
N ALA A 298 -16.98 -11.44 -13.17
CA ALA A 298 -17.28 -12.84 -12.93
C ALA A 298 -16.84 -13.31 -11.53
N ALA A 299 -15.63 -12.92 -11.10
CA ALA A 299 -15.17 -13.16 -9.74
C ALA A 299 -16.05 -12.43 -8.69
N GLY A 300 -16.45 -11.19 -8.96
CA GLY A 300 -17.42 -10.45 -8.16
C GLY A 300 -18.79 -11.14 -8.04
N LEU A 301 -19.29 -11.76 -9.12
CA LEU A 301 -20.54 -12.53 -9.17
C LEU A 301 -20.42 -13.85 -8.40
N ASN A 302 -19.27 -14.52 -8.42
CA ASN A 302 -19.00 -15.67 -7.56
C ASN A 302 -19.04 -15.28 -6.08
N GLY A 303 -18.46 -14.13 -5.73
CA GLY A 303 -18.57 -13.55 -4.38
C GLY A 303 -20.00 -13.14 -4.01
N LEU A 304 -20.79 -12.68 -4.98
CA LEU A 304 -22.22 -12.36 -4.80
C LEU A 304 -23.09 -13.59 -4.60
N ALA A 305 -22.77 -14.72 -5.24
CA ALA A 305 -23.47 -15.98 -5.06
C ALA A 305 -23.27 -16.63 -3.67
N GLY A 306 -22.37 -16.09 -2.84
CA GLY A 306 -22.17 -16.54 -1.47
C GLY A 306 -23.39 -16.28 -0.58
N PRO A 307 -23.85 -17.25 0.23
CA PRO A 307 -25.04 -17.11 1.08
C PRO A 307 -25.03 -15.85 1.97
N LEU A 308 -23.88 -15.54 2.57
CA LEU A 308 -23.69 -14.40 3.47
C LEU A 308 -23.61 -13.03 2.74
N HIS A 309 -23.99 -12.95 1.46
CA HIS A 309 -23.99 -11.72 0.68
C HIS A 309 -25.22 -11.58 -0.24
N GLY A 310 -25.47 -12.54 -1.13
CA GLY A 310 -26.48 -12.36 -2.21
C GLY A 310 -27.87 -12.96 -1.98
N LEU A 311 -28.13 -13.64 -0.85
CA LEU A 311 -29.40 -14.34 -0.60
C LEU A 311 -30.38 -13.60 0.31
N ALA A 312 -29.99 -12.47 0.93
CA ALA A 312 -30.77 -11.80 1.98
C ALA A 312 -32.24 -11.51 1.57
N ASN A 313 -32.47 -11.05 0.33
CA ASN A 313 -33.81 -10.84 -0.25
C ASN A 313 -34.64 -12.15 -0.29
N GLN A 314 -34.02 -13.26 -0.68
CA GLN A 314 -34.67 -14.58 -0.72
C GLN A 314 -34.98 -15.09 0.70
N GLU A 315 -34.04 -14.94 1.63
CA GLU A 315 -34.23 -15.32 3.04
C GLU A 315 -35.37 -14.52 3.69
N VAL A 316 -35.45 -13.21 3.42
CA VAL A 316 -36.58 -12.35 3.80
C VAL A 316 -37.88 -12.89 3.21
N LEU A 317 -37.95 -13.16 1.90
CA LEU A 317 -39.20 -13.55 1.26
C LEU A 317 -39.69 -14.92 1.74
N ASN A 318 -38.78 -15.87 1.93
CA ASN A 318 -39.07 -17.19 2.49
C ASN A 318 -39.56 -17.07 3.95
N TRP A 319 -38.92 -16.23 4.77
CA TRP A 319 -39.34 -15.99 6.16
C TRP A 319 -40.71 -15.28 6.23
N LEU A 320 -40.96 -14.27 5.40
CA LEU A 320 -42.27 -13.61 5.29
C LEU A 320 -43.37 -14.58 4.85
N THR A 321 -43.05 -15.49 3.91
CA THR A 321 -44.00 -16.52 3.45
C THR A 321 -44.29 -17.52 4.58
N GLN A 322 -43.27 -17.97 5.31
CA GLN A 322 -43.46 -18.82 6.50
C GLN A 322 -44.28 -18.09 7.57
N MET A 323 -44.01 -16.81 7.82
CA MET A 323 -44.74 -15.98 8.76
C MET A 323 -46.21 -15.85 8.35
N LYS A 324 -46.49 -15.52 7.09
CA LYS A 324 -47.85 -15.44 6.53
C LYS A 324 -48.61 -16.76 6.69
N SER A 325 -47.94 -17.91 6.53
CA SER A 325 -48.56 -19.23 6.74
C SER A 325 -48.91 -19.55 8.21
N VAL A 326 -48.32 -18.83 9.17
CA VAL A 326 -48.54 -19.03 10.63
C VAL A 326 -49.50 -17.99 11.22
N VAL A 327 -49.43 -16.73 10.78
CA VAL A 327 -50.34 -15.66 11.25
C VAL A 327 -51.62 -15.55 10.41
N GLY A 328 -51.64 -16.12 9.20
CA GLY A 328 -52.77 -16.00 8.28
C GLY A 328 -53.03 -14.53 7.92
N ASP A 329 -54.27 -14.10 8.06
CA ASP A 329 -54.69 -12.70 7.88
C ASP A 329 -54.76 -11.90 9.20
N ASP A 330 -54.36 -12.50 10.34
CA ASP A 330 -54.20 -11.78 11.60
C ASP A 330 -52.90 -10.94 11.57
N LEU A 331 -53.05 -9.69 11.14
CA LEU A 331 -52.02 -8.66 11.18
C LEU A 331 -52.11 -7.80 12.45
N SER A 332 -52.67 -8.29 13.56
CA SER A 332 -52.68 -7.57 14.85
C SER A 332 -51.27 -7.25 15.36
N ASP A 333 -51.13 -6.25 16.22
CA ASP A 333 -49.83 -5.93 16.83
C ASP A 333 -49.36 -7.10 17.71
N GLU A 334 -50.31 -7.81 18.32
CA GLU A 334 -50.14 -8.96 19.20
C GLU A 334 -49.60 -10.20 18.45
N ALA A 335 -50.25 -10.63 17.37
CA ALA A 335 -49.83 -11.82 16.61
C ALA A 335 -48.43 -11.65 15.99
N ILE A 336 -48.17 -10.45 15.45
CA ILE A 336 -46.90 -10.10 14.84
C ILE A 336 -45.79 -9.99 15.88
N THR A 337 -46.06 -9.34 17.04
CA THR A 337 -45.12 -9.29 18.17
C THR A 337 -44.78 -10.69 18.69
N LYS A 338 -45.79 -11.57 18.83
CA LYS A 338 -45.59 -12.96 19.23
C LYS A 338 -44.68 -13.71 18.28
N TYR A 339 -44.92 -13.65 16.97
CA TYR A 339 -44.11 -14.37 15.98
C TYR A 339 -42.64 -13.88 15.93
N LEU A 340 -42.43 -12.57 16.12
CA LEU A 340 -41.08 -11.99 16.22
C LEU A 340 -40.35 -12.49 17.48
N TRP A 341 -41.02 -12.53 18.63
CA TRP A 341 -40.45 -13.12 19.85
C TRP A 341 -40.21 -14.63 19.75
N ASP A 342 -41.13 -15.40 19.18
CA ASP A 342 -40.94 -16.84 18.92
C ASP A 342 -39.71 -17.09 18.01
N THR A 343 -39.50 -16.22 17.00
CA THR A 343 -38.31 -16.25 16.14
C THR A 343 -37.04 -16.01 16.96
N LEU A 344 -36.97 -14.92 17.73
CA LEU A 344 -35.78 -14.54 18.52
C LEU A 344 -35.47 -15.51 19.66
N ASN A 345 -36.50 -16.06 20.31
CA ASN A 345 -36.37 -17.04 21.40
C ASN A 345 -35.92 -18.41 20.88
N SER A 346 -36.26 -18.76 19.63
CA SER A 346 -35.71 -19.95 18.94
C SER A 346 -34.25 -19.80 18.48
N GLY A 347 -33.56 -18.71 18.86
CA GLY A 347 -32.16 -18.46 18.50
C GLY A 347 -31.95 -17.97 17.07
N ARG A 348 -33.03 -17.74 16.31
CA ARG A 348 -32.99 -17.17 14.95
C ARG A 348 -32.98 -15.63 15.01
N VAL A 349 -32.64 -15.01 13.87
CA VAL A 349 -32.74 -13.55 13.66
C VAL A 349 -33.99 -13.22 12.86
N VAL A 350 -34.39 -11.94 12.86
CA VAL A 350 -35.41 -11.40 11.95
C VAL A 350 -34.70 -10.97 10.65
N PRO A 351 -34.89 -11.66 9.51
CA PRO A 351 -34.13 -11.37 8.29
C PRO A 351 -34.37 -9.94 7.77
N GLY A 352 -33.33 -9.32 7.21
CA GLY A 352 -33.38 -7.94 6.70
C GLY A 352 -33.33 -6.84 7.77
N TYR A 353 -33.36 -7.16 9.08
CA TYR A 353 -33.24 -6.19 10.17
C TYR A 353 -31.93 -6.36 10.95
N GLY A 354 -31.35 -5.27 11.45
CA GLY A 354 -30.19 -5.30 12.35
C GLY A 354 -28.85 -4.92 11.70
N HIS A 355 -28.72 -3.69 11.18
CA HIS A 355 -27.47 -3.24 10.55
C HIS A 355 -26.38 -2.91 11.57
N ALA A 356 -25.11 -3.20 11.24
CA ALA A 356 -23.96 -2.89 12.09
C ALA A 356 -23.57 -1.39 12.16
N VAL A 357 -24.15 -0.53 11.31
CA VAL A 357 -23.66 0.84 11.04
C VAL A 357 -24.80 1.86 10.89
N LEU A 358 -25.79 1.59 10.03
CA LEU A 358 -26.98 2.44 9.87
C LEU A 358 -27.78 2.52 11.18
N ARG A 359 -28.15 3.74 11.57
CA ARG A 359 -28.88 4.06 12.81
C ARG A 359 -30.35 4.41 12.60
N LYS A 360 -30.82 4.36 11.35
CA LYS A 360 -32.19 4.60 10.90
C LYS A 360 -32.56 3.58 9.82
N THR A 361 -33.82 3.59 9.38
CA THR A 361 -34.29 2.86 8.19
C THR A 361 -33.44 3.20 6.97
N ASP A 362 -32.97 2.17 6.25
CA ASP A 362 -32.24 2.32 4.99
C ASP A 362 -33.09 3.12 3.98
N PRO A 363 -32.58 4.22 3.39
CA PRO A 363 -33.37 5.03 2.46
C PRO A 363 -33.78 4.25 1.20
N ARG A 364 -33.10 3.15 0.86
CA ARG A 364 -33.48 2.24 -0.23
C ARG A 364 -34.72 1.41 0.13
N TYR A 365 -34.85 0.99 1.39
CA TYR A 365 -36.10 0.41 1.92
C TYR A 365 -37.23 1.43 1.84
N SER A 366 -36.96 2.69 2.25
CA SER A 366 -37.96 3.78 2.19
C SER A 366 -38.43 4.08 0.75
N ALA A 367 -37.53 4.06 -0.24
CA ALA A 367 -37.88 4.25 -1.65
C ALA A 367 -38.78 3.11 -2.17
N GLN A 368 -38.40 1.85 -1.91
CA GLN A 368 -39.22 0.67 -2.24
C GLN A 368 -40.58 0.68 -1.52
N ARG A 369 -40.61 1.12 -0.27
CA ARG A 369 -41.84 1.28 0.52
C ARG A 369 -42.78 2.30 -0.11
N LYS A 370 -42.27 3.47 -0.50
CA LYS A 370 -43.06 4.50 -1.19
C LYS A 370 -43.65 3.94 -2.50
N PHE A 371 -42.84 3.25 -3.29
CA PHE A 371 -43.28 2.60 -4.53
C PHE A 371 -44.41 1.60 -4.27
N ALA A 372 -44.27 0.75 -3.24
CA ALA A 372 -45.30 -0.20 -2.85
C ALA A 372 -46.59 0.48 -2.36
N GLN A 373 -46.50 1.59 -1.64
CA GLN A 373 -47.66 2.39 -1.22
C GLN A 373 -48.41 3.03 -2.40
N GLU A 374 -47.70 3.45 -3.45
CA GLU A 374 -48.33 4.01 -4.66
C GLU A 374 -48.93 2.94 -5.60
N LYS A 375 -48.40 1.71 -5.59
CA LYS A 375 -48.71 0.69 -6.62
C LYS A 375 -49.44 -0.57 -6.12
N MET A 376 -49.18 -1.01 -4.90
CA MET A 376 -49.72 -2.26 -4.33
C MET A 376 -50.18 -2.13 -2.86
N PRO A 377 -50.85 -1.05 -2.43
CA PRO A 377 -51.19 -0.83 -1.01
C PRO A 377 -52.15 -1.89 -0.42
N SER A 378 -52.88 -2.60 -1.28
CA SER A 378 -53.81 -3.67 -0.91
C SER A 378 -53.21 -5.07 -0.96
N ASP A 379 -51.93 -5.23 -1.28
CA ASP A 379 -51.29 -6.55 -1.35
C ASP A 379 -51.05 -7.14 0.06
N PRO A 380 -51.47 -8.40 0.34
CA PRO A 380 -51.33 -9.01 1.66
C PRO A 380 -49.89 -9.18 2.17
N MET A 381 -48.91 -9.35 1.27
CA MET A 381 -47.51 -9.49 1.65
C MET A 381 -46.87 -8.13 1.95
N PHE A 382 -47.21 -7.08 1.21
CA PHE A 382 -46.81 -5.71 1.55
C PHE A 382 -47.49 -5.20 2.83
N GLN A 383 -48.73 -5.61 3.12
CA GLN A 383 -49.37 -5.32 4.40
C GLN A 383 -48.64 -6.01 5.56
N LEU A 384 -48.25 -7.28 5.40
CA LEU A 384 -47.39 -7.98 6.37
C LEU A 384 -46.04 -7.27 6.56
N VAL A 385 -45.32 -6.93 5.49
CA VAL A 385 -44.05 -6.16 5.54
C VAL A 385 -44.24 -4.81 6.26
N SER A 386 -45.35 -4.12 6.00
CA SER A 386 -45.69 -2.86 6.66
C SER A 386 -45.92 -2.99 8.16
N GLN A 387 -46.53 -4.10 8.59
CA GLN A 387 -46.81 -4.36 9.99
C GLN A 387 -45.57 -4.88 10.74
N VAL A 388 -44.72 -5.70 10.09
CA VAL A 388 -43.38 -6.03 10.59
C VAL A 388 -42.53 -4.75 10.74
N TYR A 389 -42.59 -3.80 9.80
CA TYR A 389 -41.91 -2.51 9.92
C TYR A 389 -42.35 -1.65 11.12
N LYS A 390 -43.65 -1.67 11.47
CA LYS A 390 -44.20 -0.98 12.65
C LYS A 390 -43.67 -1.55 13.97
N ILE A 391 -43.40 -2.86 14.02
CA ILE A 391 -43.28 -3.62 15.28
C ILE A 391 -41.85 -4.12 15.53
N ALA A 392 -41.19 -4.71 14.52
CA ALA A 392 -39.87 -5.31 14.68
C ALA A 392 -38.82 -4.38 15.28
N PRO A 393 -38.77 -3.05 14.98
CA PRO A 393 -37.82 -2.17 15.62
C PRO A 393 -37.96 -2.10 17.14
N LYS A 394 -39.18 -2.20 17.68
CA LYS A 394 -39.43 -2.21 19.14
C LYS A 394 -38.97 -3.52 19.76
N VAL A 395 -39.41 -4.66 19.19
CA VAL A 395 -39.08 -6.01 19.68
C VAL A 395 -37.56 -6.26 19.65
N LEU A 396 -36.87 -5.81 18.60
CA LEU A 396 -35.41 -5.94 18.49
C LEU A 396 -34.64 -5.04 19.46
N THR A 397 -35.21 -3.89 19.87
CA THR A 397 -34.66 -3.07 20.98
C THR A 397 -34.88 -3.76 22.33
N GLU A 398 -36.08 -4.26 22.60
CA GLU A 398 -36.45 -4.92 23.85
C GLU A 398 -35.63 -6.21 24.09
N HIS A 399 -35.37 -6.98 23.03
CA HIS A 399 -34.46 -8.13 23.04
C HIS A 399 -32.98 -7.78 23.33
N GLY A 400 -32.60 -6.51 23.22
CA GLY A 400 -31.31 -5.97 23.67
C GLY A 400 -30.06 -6.39 22.87
N LYS A 401 -30.14 -7.42 22.01
CA LYS A 401 -28.98 -7.91 21.22
C LYS A 401 -28.74 -7.10 19.94
N THR A 402 -29.73 -6.37 19.45
CA THR A 402 -29.68 -5.69 18.14
C THR A 402 -29.29 -4.22 18.29
N LYS A 403 -28.07 -3.86 17.87
CA LYS A 403 -27.55 -2.49 18.06
C LYS A 403 -28.34 -1.40 17.32
N ASN A 404 -28.75 -1.65 16.07
CA ASN A 404 -29.58 -0.73 15.29
C ASN A 404 -30.76 -1.54 14.68
N PRO A 405 -31.99 -1.40 15.19
CA PRO A 405 -33.08 -2.36 14.96
C PRO A 405 -33.90 -2.09 13.68
N TYR A 406 -33.28 -1.48 12.66
CA TYR A 406 -33.95 -0.99 11.45
C TYR A 406 -33.77 -1.95 10.26
N PRO A 407 -34.67 -1.91 9.26
CA PRO A 407 -34.55 -2.74 8.05
C PRO A 407 -33.56 -2.18 7.03
N ASN A 408 -33.07 -3.08 6.19
CA ASN A 408 -32.29 -2.80 4.97
C ASN A 408 -33.14 -2.96 3.69
N VAL A 409 -32.54 -2.70 2.53
CA VAL A 409 -33.17 -2.87 1.20
C VAL A 409 -33.73 -4.28 0.90
N ASP A 410 -33.14 -5.32 1.50
CA ASP A 410 -33.55 -6.71 1.28
C ASP A 410 -34.87 -7.04 1.97
N ALA A 411 -35.20 -6.32 3.06
CA ALA A 411 -36.44 -6.46 3.82
C ALA A 411 -37.74 -6.08 3.04
N HIS A 412 -37.63 -5.65 1.78
CA HIS A 412 -38.76 -5.19 0.96
C HIS A 412 -38.74 -5.60 -0.52
N SER A 413 -37.56 -5.91 -1.08
CA SER A 413 -37.43 -6.11 -2.53
C SER A 413 -38.11 -7.39 -3.04
N GLY A 414 -38.14 -8.44 -2.23
CA GLY A 414 -38.75 -9.73 -2.62
C GLY A 414 -40.26 -9.65 -2.88
N VAL A 415 -41.01 -8.92 -2.06
CA VAL A 415 -42.48 -8.80 -2.22
C VAL A 415 -42.86 -7.94 -3.44
N LEU A 416 -42.02 -6.96 -3.79
CA LEU A 416 -42.18 -6.16 -5.00
C LEU A 416 -42.00 -7.01 -6.27
N LEU A 417 -40.97 -7.86 -6.32
CA LEU A 417 -40.74 -8.76 -7.46
C LEU A 417 -41.84 -9.82 -7.58
N GLN A 418 -42.23 -10.43 -6.45
CA GLN A 418 -43.29 -11.44 -6.39
C GLN A 418 -44.63 -10.91 -6.91
N TYR A 419 -45.05 -9.71 -6.49
CA TYR A 419 -46.34 -9.12 -6.84
C TYR A 419 -46.55 -8.97 -8.36
N TYR A 420 -45.51 -8.60 -9.10
CA TYR A 420 -45.58 -8.46 -10.56
C TYR A 420 -45.38 -9.79 -11.31
N GLY A 421 -45.18 -10.92 -10.62
CA GLY A 421 -45.08 -12.25 -11.22
C GLY A 421 -43.65 -12.76 -11.45
N LEU A 422 -42.61 -12.03 -11.04
CA LEU A 422 -41.24 -12.54 -10.98
C LEU A 422 -41.06 -13.23 -9.63
N THR A 423 -41.54 -14.48 -9.54
CA THR A 423 -41.67 -15.25 -8.28
C THR A 423 -40.47 -16.15 -7.98
N GLU A 424 -39.56 -16.30 -8.93
CA GLU A 424 -38.49 -17.29 -8.92
C GLU A 424 -37.30 -16.80 -8.07
N ALA A 425 -37.44 -16.86 -6.74
CA ALA A 425 -36.51 -16.28 -5.76
C ALA A 425 -35.03 -16.55 -6.06
N ASN A 426 -34.65 -17.78 -6.46
CA ASN A 426 -33.28 -18.18 -6.81
C ASN A 426 -32.64 -17.31 -7.91
N TYR A 427 -33.44 -16.62 -8.73
CA TYR A 427 -32.97 -15.69 -9.76
C TYR A 427 -32.71 -14.27 -9.25
N TYR A 428 -33.23 -13.88 -8.07
CA TYR A 428 -33.12 -12.50 -7.57
C TYR A 428 -31.66 -12.00 -7.43
N THR A 429 -30.72 -12.88 -7.10
CA THR A 429 -29.29 -12.54 -7.02
C THR A 429 -28.70 -12.19 -8.40
N VAL A 430 -29.28 -12.67 -9.50
CA VAL A 430 -28.89 -12.27 -10.87
C VAL A 430 -29.33 -10.83 -11.13
N LEU A 431 -30.56 -10.44 -10.76
CA LEU A 431 -31.01 -9.03 -10.82
C LEU A 431 -30.05 -8.12 -10.04
N PHE A 432 -29.66 -8.56 -8.83
CA PHE A 432 -28.69 -7.84 -8.01
C PHE A 432 -27.32 -7.75 -8.70
N GLY A 433 -26.85 -8.82 -9.34
CA GLY A 433 -25.61 -8.81 -10.13
C GLY A 433 -25.63 -7.84 -11.32
N VAL A 434 -26.74 -7.78 -12.07
CA VAL A 434 -26.93 -6.83 -13.18
C VAL A 434 -26.88 -5.37 -12.67
N SER A 435 -27.52 -5.08 -11.54
CA SER A 435 -27.42 -3.75 -10.90
C SER A 435 -26.00 -3.48 -10.39
N ARG A 436 -25.38 -4.43 -9.68
CA ARG A 436 -24.07 -4.25 -9.04
C ARG A 436 -22.93 -3.98 -10.03
N ALA A 437 -23.02 -4.52 -11.25
CA ALA A 437 -22.07 -4.21 -12.32
C ALA A 437 -21.96 -2.70 -12.59
N ILE A 438 -23.09 -1.98 -12.54
CA ILE A 438 -23.18 -0.54 -12.79
C ILE A 438 -22.46 0.27 -11.69
N GLY A 439 -22.24 -0.29 -10.50
CA GLY A 439 -21.44 0.33 -9.43
C GLY A 439 -19.96 -0.05 -9.41
N VAL A 440 -19.64 -1.33 -9.60
CA VAL A 440 -18.25 -1.81 -9.48
C VAL A 440 -17.39 -1.49 -10.72
N LEU A 441 -18.01 -1.35 -11.90
CA LEU A 441 -17.27 -1.09 -13.15
C LEU A 441 -16.81 0.37 -13.30
N PRO A 442 -17.59 1.41 -12.90
CA PRO A 442 -17.05 2.76 -12.76
C PRO A 442 -15.81 2.83 -11.87
N GLN A 443 -15.83 2.15 -10.71
CA GLN A 443 -14.66 2.07 -9.85
C GLN A 443 -13.49 1.41 -10.58
N LEU A 444 -13.72 0.28 -11.26
CA LEU A 444 -12.66 -0.43 -12.00
C LEU A 444 -12.02 0.44 -13.09
N ILE A 445 -12.80 1.27 -13.79
CA ILE A 445 -12.30 2.27 -14.74
C ILE A 445 -11.44 3.32 -14.01
N ILE A 446 -11.94 3.88 -12.91
CA ILE A 446 -11.24 4.87 -12.08
C ILE A 446 -9.91 4.29 -11.56
N ASP A 447 -9.89 3.06 -11.06
CA ASP A 447 -8.69 2.39 -10.54
C ASP A 447 -7.59 2.29 -11.61
N ARG A 448 -7.95 1.96 -12.86
CA ARG A 448 -6.99 1.96 -13.97
C ARG A 448 -6.58 3.38 -14.36
N ALA A 449 -7.49 4.33 -14.30
CA ALA A 449 -7.26 5.73 -14.70
C ALA A 449 -6.32 6.46 -13.75
N VAL A 450 -6.50 6.32 -12.44
CA VAL A 450 -5.59 6.85 -11.40
C VAL A 450 -4.33 5.99 -11.24
N GLY A 451 -4.28 4.84 -11.92
CA GLY A 451 -3.15 3.94 -11.94
C GLY A 451 -2.91 3.22 -10.62
N ALA A 452 -3.98 2.83 -9.92
CA ALA A 452 -3.95 2.10 -8.66
C ALA A 452 -3.01 0.86 -8.71
N PRO A 453 -2.37 0.50 -7.59
CA PRO A 453 -1.50 -0.66 -7.51
C PRO A 453 -2.30 -1.97 -7.45
N ILE A 454 -1.58 -3.09 -7.50
CA ILE A 454 -2.10 -4.39 -7.06
C ILE A 454 -2.38 -4.35 -5.54
N GLU A 455 -3.49 -4.95 -5.11
CA GLU A 455 -3.76 -5.17 -3.68
C GLU A 455 -2.91 -6.34 -3.18
N SER A 456 -2.21 -6.18 -2.06
CA SER A 456 -1.24 -7.17 -1.57
C SER A 456 -1.13 -7.09 -0.04
N ASN A 457 -2.13 -7.66 0.63
CA ASN A 457 -2.22 -7.68 2.08
C ASN A 457 -1.19 -8.66 2.69
N ILE A 458 -0.61 -8.28 3.83
CA ILE A 458 0.33 -9.13 4.58
C ILE A 458 -0.46 -10.02 5.54
N HIS A 459 -0.29 -11.34 5.43
CA HIS A 459 -0.95 -12.31 6.30
C HIS A 459 -0.18 -12.56 7.60
N LEU A 460 -0.90 -12.70 8.72
CA LEU A 460 -0.35 -13.16 9.99
C LEU A 460 -0.60 -14.67 10.16
N VAL A 461 0.45 -15.41 10.54
CA VAL A 461 0.36 -16.83 10.89
C VAL A 461 0.23 -16.97 12.41
N MET A 462 -0.56 -17.94 12.87
CA MET A 462 -0.85 -18.13 14.31
C MET A 462 0.42 -18.25 15.18
N SER A 463 1.49 -18.86 14.68
CA SER A 463 2.80 -18.95 15.38
C SER A 463 3.50 -17.61 15.58
N ALA A 464 3.25 -16.63 14.71
CA ALA A 464 3.72 -15.25 14.87
C ALA A 464 2.89 -14.46 15.89
N ALA A 465 1.60 -14.78 16.04
CA ALA A 465 0.71 -14.18 17.03
C ALA A 465 0.85 -14.78 18.45
N ILE A 466 1.26 -16.05 18.56
CA ILE A 466 1.48 -16.77 19.84
C ILE A 466 2.90 -16.58 20.39
N THR A 467 3.88 -16.21 19.55
CA THR A 467 5.09 -15.54 20.08
C THR A 467 4.60 -14.33 20.87
N PRO A 468 5.01 -14.15 22.14
CA PRO A 468 4.40 -13.14 23.00
C PRO A 468 4.47 -11.78 22.31
N ILE A 469 3.30 -11.14 22.19
CA ILE A 469 3.17 -9.77 21.71
C ILE A 469 3.81 -8.87 22.77
N SER A 470 5.15 -8.80 22.72
CA SER A 470 5.93 -7.70 23.27
C SER A 470 5.27 -6.45 22.72
N ALA A 471 4.51 -5.76 23.59
CA ALA A 471 3.52 -4.79 23.19
C ALA A 471 4.15 -3.85 22.17
N ALA A 472 3.63 -3.86 20.94
CA ALA A 472 4.27 -3.19 19.82
C ALA A 472 4.35 -1.70 20.15
N GLU A 473 5.54 -1.25 20.58
CA GLU A 473 5.75 0.14 20.99
C GLU A 473 5.31 1.02 19.82
N PRO A 474 4.39 1.98 20.05
CA PRO A 474 3.76 2.73 18.97
C PRO A 474 4.85 3.34 18.09
N PRO A 475 4.69 3.31 16.74
CA PRO A 475 5.77 3.49 15.78
C PRO A 475 6.58 4.71 16.15
N THR A 476 7.76 4.46 16.74
CA THR A 476 8.49 5.52 17.42
C THR A 476 8.96 6.49 16.36
N ARG A 477 8.43 7.71 16.44
CA ARG A 477 9.07 8.88 15.84
C ARG A 477 10.56 8.74 16.15
N LEU A 478 11.44 8.85 15.14
CA LEU A 478 12.87 8.75 15.37
C LEU A 478 13.30 9.93 16.24
N GLU A 479 13.25 9.72 17.55
CA GLU A 479 13.58 10.71 18.55
C GLU A 479 15.10 10.75 18.73
N LYS A 480 15.64 11.96 18.64
CA LYS A 480 17.06 12.22 18.82
C LYS A 480 17.42 12.01 20.29
N LYS A 481 17.84 10.78 20.62
CA LYS A 481 18.22 10.41 21.99
C LYS A 481 19.34 11.36 22.47
N PRO A 482 19.19 12.04 23.61
CA PRO A 482 20.19 12.98 24.09
C PRO A 482 21.50 12.26 24.40
N VAL A 483 22.61 12.82 23.94
CA VAL A 483 23.95 12.29 24.23
C VAL A 483 24.31 12.66 25.66
N LYS A 484 24.03 11.75 26.60
CA LYS A 484 24.44 11.89 27.99
C LYS A 484 25.96 11.94 28.12
N PHE A 485 26.46 12.77 29.04
CA PHE A 485 27.89 12.89 29.34
C PHE A 485 28.53 11.55 29.74
N SER A 486 27.76 10.66 30.38
CA SER A 486 28.15 9.28 30.69
C SER A 486 28.56 8.46 29.46
N ASN A 487 27.93 8.67 28.28
CA ASN A 487 28.34 8.01 27.03
C ASN A 487 29.74 8.46 26.59
N LEU A 488 30.08 9.74 26.77
CA LEU A 488 31.37 10.31 26.40
C LEU A 488 32.48 9.86 27.36
N LEU A 489 32.20 9.86 28.67
CA LEU A 489 33.10 9.32 29.69
C LEU A 489 33.34 7.82 29.49
N LEU A 490 32.30 7.03 29.18
CA LEU A 490 32.45 5.61 28.88
C LEU A 490 33.32 5.40 27.64
N GLY A 491 33.04 6.11 26.54
CA GLY A 491 33.87 6.07 25.33
C GLY A 491 35.33 6.42 25.61
N ALA A 492 35.59 7.44 26.43
CA ALA A 492 36.94 7.80 26.85
C ALA A 492 37.63 6.70 27.66
N GLY A 493 36.95 6.17 28.69
CA GLY A 493 37.47 5.13 29.58
C GLY A 493 37.79 3.82 28.85
N LEU A 494 36.90 3.35 27.98
CA LEU A 494 37.10 2.12 27.19
C LEU A 494 38.32 2.22 26.26
N ASN A 495 38.58 3.39 25.68
CA ASN A 495 39.76 3.60 24.84
C ASN A 495 41.05 3.76 25.65
N MET A 496 41.00 4.38 26.83
CA MET A 496 42.15 4.40 27.73
C MET A 496 42.50 2.99 28.21
N PHE A 497 41.49 2.16 28.53
CA PHE A 497 41.65 0.75 28.87
C PHE A 497 42.23 -0.06 27.68
N GLU A 498 41.68 0.11 26.48
CA GLU A 498 42.16 -0.52 25.23
C GLU A 498 43.65 -0.30 25.02
N VAL A 499 44.10 0.96 25.01
CA VAL A 499 45.50 1.32 24.76
C VAL A 499 46.42 0.87 25.90
N THR A 500 45.99 1.02 27.16
CA THR A 500 46.83 0.72 28.35
C THR A 500 46.96 -0.79 28.63
N THR A 501 46.08 -1.61 28.07
CA THR A 501 46.17 -3.08 28.16
C THR A 501 46.91 -3.65 26.94
N LEU A 502 46.26 -4.40 26.06
CA LEU A 502 46.91 -5.05 24.91
C LEU A 502 47.04 -4.14 23.68
N GLY A 503 46.34 -3.00 23.63
CA GLY A 503 46.35 -2.09 22.48
C GLY A 503 47.72 -1.54 22.14
N GLN A 504 48.44 -0.92 23.10
CA GLN A 504 49.79 -0.42 22.85
C GLN A 504 50.79 -1.55 22.53
N PRO A 505 50.87 -2.67 23.29
CA PRO A 505 51.72 -3.81 22.94
C PRO A 505 51.51 -4.30 21.50
N LEU A 506 50.25 -4.48 21.06
CA LEU A 506 49.95 -4.95 19.72
C LEU A 506 50.27 -3.90 18.64
N GLU A 507 50.10 -2.60 18.92
CA GLU A 507 50.52 -1.51 18.03
C GLU A 507 52.05 -1.44 17.90
N VAL A 508 52.80 -1.66 18.99
CA VAL A 508 54.27 -1.69 19.00
C VAL A 508 54.82 -2.92 18.27
N VAL A 509 54.18 -4.09 18.41
CA VAL A 509 54.51 -5.28 17.60
C VAL A 509 54.25 -5.04 16.12
N LYS A 510 53.05 -4.54 15.77
CA LYS A 510 52.67 -4.22 14.38
C LYS A 510 53.63 -3.22 13.74
N THR A 511 53.97 -2.13 14.44
CA THR A 511 54.90 -1.11 13.92
C THR A 511 56.34 -1.59 13.85
N THR A 512 56.80 -2.43 14.78
CA THR A 512 58.13 -3.06 14.70
C THR A 512 58.23 -4.00 13.50
N MET A 513 57.20 -4.82 13.22
CA MET A 513 57.13 -5.67 12.03
C MET A 513 57.02 -4.87 10.72
N ALA A 514 56.37 -3.71 10.74
CA ALA A 514 56.28 -2.81 9.58
C ALA A 514 57.63 -2.16 9.25
N ALA A 515 58.39 -1.75 10.27
CA ALA A 515 59.72 -1.16 10.11
C ALA A 515 60.78 -2.19 9.67
N ASN A 516 60.78 -3.39 10.25
CA ASN A 516 61.86 -4.37 10.07
C ASN A 516 61.54 -5.38 8.95
N ARG A 517 62.03 -5.09 7.74
CA ARG A 517 62.03 -5.92 6.51
C ARG A 517 61.86 -7.45 6.75
N GLY A 518 62.77 -8.08 7.48
CA GLY A 518 62.82 -9.54 7.67
C GLY A 518 61.95 -10.13 8.79
N ASP A 519 61.36 -9.31 9.68
CA ASP A 519 60.77 -9.83 10.92
C ASP A 519 59.40 -10.48 10.73
N GLY A 520 59.30 -11.75 11.13
CA GLY A 520 58.03 -12.40 11.50
C GLY A 520 57.54 -11.98 12.90
N PHE A 521 56.36 -12.46 13.29
CA PHE A 521 55.70 -12.08 14.55
C PHE A 521 56.54 -12.44 15.79
N THR A 522 57.01 -13.68 15.89
CA THR A 522 57.85 -14.17 17.01
C THR A 522 59.18 -13.42 17.10
N THR A 523 59.86 -13.18 15.97
CA THR A 523 61.10 -12.39 15.93
C THR A 523 60.89 -10.92 16.33
N ALA A 524 59.74 -10.33 15.99
CA ALA A 524 59.41 -8.97 16.43
C ALA A 524 59.13 -8.89 17.94
N LEU A 525 58.44 -9.88 18.52
CA LEU A 525 58.29 -10.00 19.99
C LEU A 525 59.66 -10.05 20.67
N GLY A 526 60.57 -10.91 20.18
CA GLY A 526 61.95 -11.01 20.69
C GLY A 526 62.73 -9.70 20.55
N ARG A 527 62.64 -9.01 19.40
CA ARG A 527 63.30 -7.71 19.18
C ARG A 527 62.79 -6.63 20.15
N ILE A 528 61.51 -6.64 20.50
CA ILE A 528 60.92 -5.68 21.45
C ILE A 528 61.34 -6.01 22.88
N TRP A 529 61.31 -7.28 23.27
CA TRP A 529 61.77 -7.74 24.58
C TRP A 529 63.25 -7.42 24.80
N ASN A 530 64.11 -7.71 23.83
CA ASN A 530 65.54 -7.43 23.91
C ASN A 530 65.87 -5.91 23.89
N ARG A 531 64.91 -5.04 23.51
CA ARG A 531 65.06 -3.58 23.49
C ARG A 531 64.71 -2.91 24.82
N GLY A 532 63.95 -3.57 25.70
CA GLY A 532 63.48 -2.95 26.96
C GLY A 532 62.50 -3.77 27.80
N GLY A 533 62.54 -5.10 27.71
CA GLY A 533 61.66 -6.01 28.43
C GLY A 533 60.18 -5.69 28.22
N VAL A 534 59.38 -5.80 29.30
CA VAL A 534 57.94 -5.47 29.31
C VAL A 534 57.68 -4.01 28.89
N PHE A 535 58.49 -3.05 29.36
CA PHE A 535 58.32 -1.64 28.99
C PHE A 535 58.60 -1.37 27.51
N GLY A 536 59.38 -2.22 26.85
CA GLY A 536 59.60 -2.18 25.39
C GLY A 536 58.31 -2.26 24.57
N PHE A 537 57.27 -2.93 25.09
CA PHE A 537 55.94 -3.07 24.47
C PHE A 537 55.04 -1.85 24.68
N TYR A 538 55.29 -1.04 25.70
CA TYR A 538 54.55 0.19 25.99
C TYR A 538 55.24 1.45 25.44
N GLN A 539 56.32 1.30 24.66
CA GLN A 539 57.03 2.41 24.05
C GLN A 539 56.08 3.30 23.22
N GLY A 540 56.00 4.58 23.59
CA GLY A 540 55.07 5.56 22.99
C GLY A 540 53.81 5.85 23.81
N LEU A 541 53.56 5.12 24.91
CA LEU A 541 52.49 5.41 25.88
C LEU A 541 52.88 6.56 26.82
N ILE A 542 52.98 7.76 26.25
CA ILE A 542 53.17 9.03 26.96
C ILE A 542 51.81 9.70 27.25
N PRO A 543 51.70 10.76 28.07
CA PRO A 543 50.41 11.38 28.40
C PRO A 543 49.54 11.76 27.18
N TRP A 544 50.15 12.22 26.09
CA TRP A 544 49.45 12.50 24.82
C TRP A 544 48.81 11.27 24.16
N ALA A 545 49.23 10.04 24.49
CA ALA A 545 48.58 8.81 24.05
C ALA A 545 47.29 8.52 24.81
N TRP A 546 47.23 8.80 26.12
CA TRP A 546 45.98 8.72 26.88
C TRP A 546 45.00 9.84 26.51
N ILE A 547 45.50 11.06 26.27
CA ILE A 547 44.68 12.19 25.78
C ILE A 547 44.08 11.88 24.40
N GLU A 548 44.87 11.32 23.48
CA GLU A 548 44.36 10.86 22.17
C GLU A 548 43.37 9.70 22.33
N ALA A 549 43.62 8.76 23.24
CA ALA A 549 42.73 7.63 23.49
C ALA A 549 41.37 8.07 24.05
N SER A 550 41.34 8.93 25.06
CA SER A 550 40.09 9.40 25.65
C SER A 550 39.26 10.21 24.65
N THR A 551 39.90 11.18 23.96
CA THR A 551 39.20 12.08 23.04
C THR A 551 38.80 11.41 21.71
N LYS A 552 39.62 10.50 21.14
CA LYS A 552 39.22 9.74 19.92
C LYS A 552 37.93 8.95 20.17
N GLY A 553 37.79 8.38 21.38
CA GLY A 553 36.64 7.57 21.80
C GLY A 553 35.37 8.40 21.94
N ALA A 554 35.44 9.52 22.67
CA ALA A 554 34.30 10.42 22.85
C ALA A 554 33.80 10.99 21.50
N VAL A 555 34.71 11.47 20.64
CA VAL A 555 34.35 12.01 19.32
C VAL A 555 33.75 10.95 18.39
N LEU A 556 34.33 9.74 18.36
CA LEU A 556 33.81 8.62 17.58
C LEU A 556 32.37 8.30 17.96
N LEU A 557 32.09 8.06 19.25
CA LEU A 557 30.75 7.65 19.68
C LEU A 557 29.71 8.75 19.49
N PHE A 558 30.08 10.02 19.75
CA PHE A 558 29.21 11.16 19.48
C PHE A 558 28.80 11.21 18.02
N VAL A 559 29.77 11.35 17.11
CA VAL A 559 29.50 11.57 15.69
C VAL A 559 28.91 10.33 15.01
N ALA A 560 29.28 9.12 15.44
CA ALA A 560 28.65 7.90 14.93
C ALA A 560 27.16 7.82 15.30
N SER A 561 26.79 8.22 16.53
CA SER A 561 25.38 8.22 16.96
C SER A 561 24.52 9.25 16.22
N GLU A 562 25.06 10.44 15.98
CA GLU A 562 24.42 11.48 15.15
C GLU A 562 24.25 11.00 13.69
N ALA A 563 25.32 10.48 13.08
CA ALA A 563 25.29 10.04 11.68
C ALA A 563 24.41 8.80 11.47
N GLU A 564 24.36 7.86 12.42
CA GLU A 564 23.41 6.74 12.38
C GLU A 564 21.96 7.21 12.56
N PHE A 565 21.70 8.22 13.40
CA PHE A 565 20.36 8.81 13.54
C PHE A 565 19.87 9.42 12.22
N TYR A 566 20.67 10.27 11.56
CA TYR A 566 20.29 10.86 10.28
C TYR A 566 20.21 9.81 9.15
N ALA A 567 21.09 8.80 9.12
CA ALA A 567 21.00 7.70 8.16
C ALA A 567 19.66 6.94 8.28
N ARG A 568 19.22 6.66 9.52
CA ARG A 568 17.92 6.01 9.79
C ARG A 568 16.73 6.91 9.42
N SER A 569 16.80 8.23 9.66
CA SER A 569 15.71 9.14 9.30
C SER A 569 15.58 9.38 7.79
N PHE A 570 16.66 9.18 7.02
CA PHE A 570 16.63 9.06 5.56
C PHE A 570 16.29 7.64 5.04
N GLY A 571 15.83 6.73 5.92
CA GLY A 571 15.33 5.41 5.52
C GLY A 571 16.39 4.33 5.29
N LEU A 572 17.65 4.54 5.67
CA LEU A 572 18.67 3.49 5.57
C LEU A 572 18.50 2.45 6.69
N GLY A 573 18.45 1.17 6.31
CA GLY A 573 18.36 0.05 7.25
C GLY A 573 19.57 -0.07 8.18
N GLU A 574 19.42 -0.78 9.30
CA GLU A 574 20.37 -0.77 10.45
C GLU A 574 21.83 -1.07 10.08
N PHE A 575 22.07 -1.92 9.08
CA PHE A 575 23.42 -2.23 8.59
C PHE A 575 24.06 -1.04 7.88
N ALA A 576 23.35 -0.43 6.92
CA ALA A 576 23.82 0.74 6.17
C ALA A 576 23.97 1.97 7.07
N ALA A 577 23.05 2.15 8.02
CA ALA A 577 23.12 3.23 9.01
C ALA A 577 24.30 3.07 9.98
N GLY A 578 24.59 1.84 10.44
CA GLY A 578 25.77 1.53 11.27
C GLY A 578 27.09 1.77 10.54
N ILE A 579 27.19 1.37 9.27
CA ILE A 579 28.35 1.69 8.42
C ILE A 579 28.51 3.20 8.26
N THR A 580 27.42 3.93 8.02
CA THR A 580 27.43 5.40 7.89
C THR A 580 27.90 6.09 9.17
N GLY A 581 27.45 5.61 10.34
CA GLY A 581 27.95 6.03 11.65
C GLY A 581 29.45 5.79 11.81
N GLY A 582 29.89 4.56 11.58
CA GLY A 582 31.31 4.16 11.69
C GLY A 582 32.24 4.93 10.73
N VAL A 583 31.81 5.17 9.48
CA VAL A 583 32.54 6.00 8.51
C VAL A 583 32.67 7.43 9.02
N THR A 584 31.56 8.06 9.42
CA THR A 584 31.51 9.50 9.74
C THR A 584 32.25 9.81 11.05
N GLY A 585 32.05 8.98 12.10
CA GLY A 585 32.83 9.05 13.34
C GLY A 585 34.31 8.65 13.16
N GLY A 586 34.61 7.82 12.17
CA GLY A 586 35.96 7.51 11.72
C GLY A 586 36.68 8.74 11.15
N VAL A 587 36.03 9.51 10.27
CA VAL A 587 36.58 10.77 9.75
C VAL A 587 36.70 11.81 10.86
N ALA A 588 35.66 12.02 11.67
CA ALA A 588 35.64 13.09 12.67
C ALA A 588 36.76 12.97 13.71
N GLN A 589 36.99 11.77 14.29
CA GLN A 589 38.08 11.59 15.28
C GLN A 589 39.47 11.87 14.67
N ALA A 590 39.65 11.63 13.36
CA ALA A 590 40.94 11.83 12.71
C ALA A 590 41.32 13.32 12.65
N TYR A 591 40.37 14.17 12.25
CA TYR A 591 40.57 15.63 12.15
C TYR A 591 40.43 16.36 13.49
N ALA A 592 39.49 15.98 14.35
CA ALA A 592 39.25 16.66 15.62
C ALA A 592 40.25 16.30 16.73
N THR A 593 40.83 15.09 16.68
CA THR A 593 41.74 14.58 17.72
C THR A 593 43.10 14.20 17.17
N MET A 594 43.15 13.29 16.20
CA MET A 594 44.38 12.54 15.93
C MET A 594 45.49 13.38 15.30
N GLY A 595 45.17 14.35 14.44
CA GLY A 595 46.18 15.25 13.87
C GLY A 595 46.95 16.01 14.95
N PHE A 596 46.24 16.76 15.79
CA PHE A 596 46.82 17.50 16.91
C PHE A 596 47.60 16.61 17.89
N CYS A 597 47.01 15.49 18.34
CA CYS A 597 47.69 14.59 19.27
C CYS A 597 48.93 13.92 18.65
N THR A 598 48.89 13.56 17.36
CA THR A 598 50.07 13.03 16.64
C THR A 598 51.17 14.08 16.53
N CYS A 599 50.82 15.34 16.29
CA CYS A 599 51.77 16.46 16.31
C CYS A 599 52.44 16.59 17.69
N MET A 600 51.66 16.63 18.78
CA MET A 600 52.18 16.76 20.15
C MET A 600 53.05 15.55 20.56
N LYS A 601 52.64 14.31 20.22
CA LYS A 601 53.46 13.11 20.40
C LYS A 601 54.79 13.21 19.64
N THR A 602 54.77 13.70 18.41
CA THR A 602 55.97 13.86 17.58
C THR A 602 56.93 14.88 18.18
N VAL A 603 56.41 15.98 18.73
CA VAL A 603 57.20 16.98 19.46
C VAL A 603 57.87 16.36 20.69
N GLU A 604 57.13 15.68 21.57
CA GLU A 604 57.71 15.06 22.77
C GLU A 604 58.75 13.98 22.42
N ILE A 605 58.48 13.12 21.43
CA ILE A 605 59.43 12.09 20.99
C ILE A 605 60.70 12.72 20.40
N THR A 606 60.58 13.85 19.69
CA THR A 606 61.74 14.58 19.13
C THR A 606 62.55 15.23 20.25
N LYS A 607 61.89 15.87 21.22
CA LYS A 607 62.49 16.43 22.44
C LYS A 607 63.23 15.37 23.25
N HIS A 608 62.62 14.22 23.52
CA HIS A 608 63.28 13.10 24.20
C HIS A 608 64.52 12.59 23.45
N LYS A 609 64.48 12.52 22.11
CA LYS A 609 65.66 12.16 21.31
C LYS A 609 66.78 13.19 21.40
N LEU A 610 66.44 14.48 21.28
CA LEU A 610 67.41 15.58 21.40
C LEU A 610 68.09 15.59 22.77
N SER A 611 67.32 15.44 23.85
CA SER A 611 67.85 15.30 25.21
C SER A 611 68.70 14.04 25.40
N ALA A 612 68.31 12.90 24.81
CA ALA A 612 69.13 11.68 24.83
C ALA A 612 70.45 11.82 24.03
N SER A 613 70.51 12.73 23.04
CA SER A 613 71.74 13.13 22.35
C SER A 613 72.48 14.29 23.02
N GLY A 614 72.16 14.62 24.28
CA GLY A 614 72.84 15.67 25.05
C GLY A 614 72.49 17.12 24.64
N GLN A 615 71.56 17.32 23.71
CA GLN A 615 71.17 18.66 23.23
C GLN A 615 70.06 19.27 24.10
N LYS A 616 70.15 20.58 24.35
CA LYS A 616 69.20 21.34 25.16
C LYS A 616 67.90 21.58 24.39
N ALA A 617 67.03 20.57 24.39
CA ALA A 617 65.80 20.56 23.62
C ALA A 617 64.82 21.69 24.04
N PRO A 618 64.19 22.40 23.08
CA PRO A 618 63.19 23.42 23.37
C PRO A 618 61.92 22.84 24.01
N GLY A 619 61.19 23.69 24.75
CA GLY A 619 59.95 23.31 25.42
C GLY A 619 58.86 22.83 24.44
N THR A 620 58.03 21.89 24.87
CA THR A 620 57.00 21.24 24.02
C THR A 620 56.11 22.26 23.32
N TRP A 621 55.60 23.26 24.06
CA TRP A 621 54.69 24.27 23.50
C TRP A 621 55.40 25.26 22.58
N ALA A 622 56.67 25.59 22.83
CA ALA A 622 57.47 26.42 21.93
C ALA A 622 57.72 25.71 20.58
N THR A 623 58.04 24.42 20.63
CA THR A 623 58.25 23.59 19.44
C THR A 623 56.95 23.40 18.64
N PHE A 624 55.81 23.22 19.32
CA PHE A 624 54.50 23.21 18.68
C PHE A 624 54.16 24.55 18.02
N MET A 625 54.43 25.67 18.70
CA MET A 625 54.19 27.02 18.18
C MET A 625 55.09 27.36 16.99
N ASP A 626 56.31 26.83 16.90
CA ASP A 626 57.14 26.94 15.69
C ASP A 626 56.48 26.24 14.49
N ILE A 627 56.04 24.98 14.67
CA ILE A 627 55.32 24.21 13.64
C ILE A 627 54.05 24.96 13.20
N TYR A 628 53.28 25.51 14.14
CA TYR A 628 52.07 26.28 13.82
C TYR A 628 52.38 27.59 13.09
N ARG A 629 53.43 28.32 13.49
CA ARG A 629 53.83 29.57 12.81
C ARG A 629 54.38 29.34 11.40
N ARG A 630 55.03 28.19 11.15
CA ARG A 630 55.71 27.89 9.88
C ARG A 630 54.86 27.12 8.88
N GLU A 631 53.99 26.22 9.34
CA GLU A 631 53.17 25.34 8.50
C GLU A 631 51.65 25.45 8.77
N GLY A 632 51.25 26.25 9.77
CA GLY A 632 49.84 26.49 10.10
C GLY A 632 49.07 25.24 10.52
N ILE A 633 47.75 25.29 10.33
CA ILE A 633 46.85 24.14 10.56
C ILE A 633 47.25 22.94 9.68
N ARG A 634 47.84 23.17 8.50
CA ARG A 634 48.32 22.10 7.60
C ARG A 634 49.52 21.34 8.17
N GLY A 635 50.39 22.01 8.94
CA GLY A 635 51.50 21.38 9.67
C GLY A 635 51.05 20.53 10.86
N ILE A 636 50.06 21.02 11.63
CA ILE A 636 49.46 20.26 12.73
C ILE A 636 48.77 18.99 12.18
N ASN A 637 48.06 19.12 11.06
CA ASN A 637 47.31 18.04 10.41
C ASN A 637 48.11 17.30 9.32
N LYS A 638 49.45 17.31 9.38
CA LYS A 638 50.33 16.78 8.34
C LYS A 638 50.17 15.25 8.20
N GLY A 639 49.51 14.83 7.13
CA GLY A 639 49.18 13.42 6.86
C GLY A 639 47.84 12.93 7.42
N VAL A 640 47.01 13.81 8.03
CA VAL A 640 45.73 13.42 8.64
C VAL A 640 44.76 12.78 7.65
N ASN A 641 44.78 13.17 6.37
CA ASN A 641 43.90 12.61 5.34
C ASN A 641 44.08 11.08 5.22
N ALA A 642 45.32 10.59 5.33
CA ALA A 642 45.61 9.16 5.33
C ALA A 642 45.16 8.46 6.63
N VAL A 643 45.18 9.17 7.77
CA VAL A 643 44.59 8.70 9.03
C VAL A 643 43.06 8.62 8.93
N ALA A 644 42.41 9.60 8.29
CA ALA A 644 40.96 9.58 8.06
C ALA A 644 40.53 8.42 7.16
N ILE A 645 41.24 8.16 6.05
CA ILE A 645 41.00 7.01 5.16
C ILE A 645 41.13 5.67 5.92
N ARG A 646 42.12 5.55 6.82
CA ARG A 646 42.19 4.39 7.74
C ARG A 646 40.96 4.34 8.63
N GLN A 647 40.66 5.40 9.36
CA GLN A 647 39.63 5.36 10.40
C GLN A 647 38.23 5.14 9.83
N MET A 648 37.89 5.72 8.67
CA MET A 648 36.59 5.49 8.02
C MET A 648 36.43 4.03 7.57
N THR A 649 37.45 3.41 6.97
CA THR A 649 37.37 2.02 6.50
C THR A 649 37.42 1.02 7.67
N ASN A 650 38.22 1.31 8.70
CA ASN A 650 38.34 0.50 9.90
C ASN A 650 37.04 0.53 10.74
N TRP A 651 36.48 1.71 11.03
CA TRP A 651 35.27 1.82 11.85
C TRP A 651 33.99 1.50 11.06
N GLY A 652 33.85 1.95 9.81
CA GLY A 652 32.73 1.58 8.96
C GLY A 652 32.60 0.06 8.81
N SER A 653 33.72 -0.64 8.56
CA SER A 653 33.68 -2.11 8.49
C SER A 653 33.50 -2.79 9.84
N ARG A 654 34.04 -2.27 10.96
CA ARG A 654 33.76 -2.83 12.29
C ARG A 654 32.28 -2.80 12.65
N PHE A 655 31.62 -1.65 12.52
CA PHE A 655 30.19 -1.50 12.85
C PHE A 655 29.27 -2.32 11.92
N GLY A 656 29.63 -2.51 10.65
CA GLY A 656 28.91 -3.42 9.75
C GLY A 656 29.15 -4.90 10.07
N LEU A 657 30.41 -5.32 10.17
CA LEU A 657 30.80 -6.73 10.32
C LEU A 657 30.50 -7.29 11.71
N SER A 658 30.52 -6.47 12.78
CA SER A 658 30.06 -6.91 14.10
C SER A 658 28.56 -7.22 14.10
N ARG A 659 27.73 -6.37 13.48
CA ARG A 659 26.28 -6.58 13.39
C ARG A 659 25.92 -7.82 12.56
N LEU A 660 26.66 -8.10 11.48
CA LEU A 660 26.53 -9.36 10.73
C LEU A 660 26.96 -10.59 11.56
N ALA A 661 28.07 -10.50 12.30
CA ALA A 661 28.52 -11.58 13.18
C ALA A 661 27.52 -11.83 14.33
N GLU A 662 26.94 -10.78 14.92
CA GLU A 662 25.87 -10.90 15.90
C GLU A 662 24.62 -11.58 15.32
N GLN A 663 24.22 -11.24 14.09
CA GLN A 663 23.07 -11.86 13.44
C GLN A 663 23.31 -13.36 13.21
N GLY A 664 24.42 -13.74 12.57
CA GLY A 664 24.76 -15.15 12.36
C GLY A 664 24.89 -15.95 13.66
N ILE A 665 25.35 -15.33 14.76
CA ILE A 665 25.35 -15.98 16.08
C ILE A 665 23.94 -16.15 16.65
N ARG A 666 23.02 -15.18 16.48
CA ARG A 666 21.60 -15.35 16.87
C ARG A 666 20.96 -16.50 16.09
N ASP A 667 21.15 -16.53 14.78
CA ASP A 667 20.60 -17.55 13.89
C ASP A 667 21.11 -18.96 14.27
N VAL A 668 22.41 -19.12 14.53
CA VAL A 668 23.02 -20.39 14.96
C VAL A 668 22.66 -20.77 16.40
N THR A 669 22.40 -19.81 17.30
CA THR A 669 21.98 -20.09 18.70
C THR A 669 20.46 -20.15 18.89
N GLY A 670 19.67 -20.07 17.82
CA GLY A 670 18.20 -20.17 17.86
C GLY A 670 17.49 -18.97 18.50
N LYS A 671 18.17 -17.83 18.65
CA LYS A 671 17.67 -16.66 19.40
C LYS A 671 16.87 -15.71 18.52
N LYS A 672 15.69 -15.30 18.97
CA LYS A 672 14.82 -14.39 18.20
C LYS A 672 15.43 -12.99 18.07
N GLN A 673 15.08 -12.27 17.00
CA GLN A 673 15.48 -10.87 16.84
C GLN A 673 15.02 -10.04 18.06
N GLY A 674 16.00 -9.44 18.76
CA GLY A 674 15.78 -8.65 19.96
C GLY A 674 16.31 -9.29 21.26
N GLU A 675 16.54 -10.61 21.28
CA GLU A 675 17.14 -11.28 22.43
C GLU A 675 18.58 -10.80 22.68
N LYS A 676 18.92 -10.60 23.96
CA LYS A 676 20.27 -10.15 24.36
C LYS A 676 21.25 -11.30 24.23
N LEU A 677 22.26 -11.12 23.37
CA LEU A 677 23.43 -12.00 23.33
C LEU A 677 24.11 -12.03 24.70
N SER A 678 24.54 -13.22 25.12
CA SER A 678 25.30 -13.41 26.37
C SER A 678 26.69 -12.79 26.29
N ALA A 679 27.37 -12.60 27.42
CA ALA A 679 28.72 -12.01 27.41
C ALA A 679 29.73 -12.83 26.56
N PRO A 680 29.79 -14.18 26.63
CA PRO A 680 30.61 -14.97 25.71
C PRO A 680 30.23 -14.78 24.23
N GLU A 681 28.94 -14.77 23.88
CA GLU A 681 28.48 -14.55 22.50
C GLU A 681 28.85 -13.16 21.98
N LYS A 682 28.73 -12.11 22.82
CA LYS A 682 29.16 -10.75 22.46
C LYS A 682 30.66 -10.64 22.25
N ILE A 683 31.45 -11.31 23.09
CA ILE A 683 32.92 -11.36 22.93
C ILE A 683 33.27 -12.10 21.63
N LEU A 684 32.58 -13.20 21.30
CA LEU A 684 32.76 -13.94 20.05
C LEU A 684 32.37 -13.08 18.82
N ALA A 685 31.20 -12.43 18.83
CA ALA A 685 30.76 -11.53 17.76
C ALA A 685 31.74 -10.36 17.56
N SER A 686 32.24 -9.79 18.67
CA SER A 686 33.24 -8.72 18.66
C SER A 686 34.60 -9.19 18.15
N ALA A 687 35.01 -10.41 18.47
CA ALA A 687 36.23 -11.01 17.94
C ALA A 687 36.11 -11.30 16.43
N LEU A 688 34.98 -11.84 15.96
CA LEU A 688 34.73 -12.08 14.55
C LEU A 688 34.70 -10.76 13.75
N GLY A 689 33.89 -9.78 14.15
CA GLY A 689 33.84 -8.46 13.50
C GLY A 689 35.18 -7.72 13.57
N GLY A 690 35.88 -7.81 14.70
CA GLY A 690 37.20 -7.20 14.91
C GLY A 690 38.30 -7.83 14.06
N GLY A 691 38.32 -9.15 13.93
CA GLY A 691 39.24 -9.89 13.06
C GLY A 691 38.95 -9.66 11.58
N LEU A 692 37.69 -9.78 11.16
CA LEU A 692 37.26 -9.52 9.78
C LEU A 692 37.53 -8.07 9.35
N SER A 693 37.51 -7.09 10.28
CA SER A 693 37.90 -5.70 9.99
C SER A 693 39.34 -5.52 9.47
N ALA A 694 40.19 -6.55 9.54
CA ALA A 694 41.53 -6.55 8.95
C ALA A 694 41.55 -6.75 7.42
N TRP A 695 40.40 -6.96 6.76
CA TRP A 695 40.32 -7.04 5.29
C TRP A 695 40.93 -5.81 4.59
N ASN A 696 40.87 -4.64 5.23
CA ASN A 696 41.43 -3.39 4.71
C ASN A 696 42.97 -3.27 4.80
N GLN A 697 43.68 -4.33 5.24
CA GLN A 697 45.13 -4.31 5.42
C GLN A 697 45.94 -3.82 4.19
N PRO A 698 45.59 -4.14 2.92
CA PRO A 698 46.28 -3.57 1.77
C PRO A 698 46.32 -2.04 1.75
N ILE A 699 45.24 -1.38 2.20
CA ILE A 699 45.14 0.09 2.29
C ILE A 699 46.11 0.63 3.35
N GLU A 700 46.24 -0.06 4.50
CA GLU A 700 47.22 0.30 5.54
C GLU A 700 48.67 0.07 5.08
N VAL A 701 48.97 -1.02 4.35
CA VAL A 701 50.32 -1.26 3.82
C VAL A 701 50.69 -0.22 2.75
N ILE A 702 49.77 0.10 1.82
CA ILE A 702 49.95 1.22 0.87
C ILE A 702 50.25 2.51 1.62
N ARG A 703 49.42 2.86 2.62
CA ARG A 703 49.61 4.07 3.42
C ARG A 703 50.98 4.09 4.12
N VAL A 704 51.40 3.00 4.75
CA VAL A 704 52.69 2.92 5.45
C VAL A 704 53.84 3.10 4.46
N GLU A 705 53.76 2.53 3.26
CA GLU A 705 54.80 2.71 2.23
C GLU A 705 54.79 4.12 1.61
N MET A 706 53.62 4.77 1.50
CA MET A 706 53.53 6.21 1.16
C MET A 706 54.14 7.09 2.25
N GLN A 707 54.00 6.73 3.54
CA GLN A 707 54.51 7.50 4.69
C GLN A 707 55.96 7.14 5.08
N SER A 708 56.53 6.09 4.50
CA SER A 708 57.91 5.63 4.75
C SER A 708 58.95 6.67 4.33
N LYS A 709 60.00 6.87 5.14
CA LYS A 709 61.19 7.66 4.81
C LYS A 709 62.37 6.82 4.29
N LYS A 710 62.17 5.53 3.99
CA LYS A 710 63.25 4.68 3.47
C LYS A 710 63.68 5.16 2.08
N GLU A 711 64.99 5.34 1.90
CA GLU A 711 65.62 5.51 0.60
C GLU A 711 65.76 4.15 -0.09
N ASP A 712 65.38 4.11 -1.37
CA ASP A 712 65.27 2.88 -2.15
C ASP A 712 65.29 3.28 -3.64
N PRO A 713 66.29 2.85 -4.46
CA PRO A 713 66.46 3.35 -5.83
C PRO A 713 65.25 3.11 -6.75
N ASN A 714 64.48 2.06 -6.49
CA ASN A 714 63.35 1.65 -7.32
C ASN A 714 62.02 2.33 -6.93
N ARG A 715 62.02 3.21 -5.92
CA ARG A 715 60.81 3.80 -5.35
C ARG A 715 60.30 5.00 -6.16
N PRO A 716 58.99 5.09 -6.47
CA PRO A 716 58.42 6.24 -7.19
C PRO A 716 58.66 7.58 -6.49
N LYS A 717 59.29 8.54 -7.20
CA LYS A 717 59.59 9.91 -6.70
C LYS A 717 58.37 10.71 -6.23
N LYS A 718 57.16 10.34 -6.67
CA LYS A 718 55.87 10.82 -6.11
C LYS A 718 54.98 9.61 -5.83
N MET A 719 54.86 9.26 -4.55
CA MET A 719 54.03 8.14 -4.09
C MET A 719 52.53 8.53 -4.16
N THR A 720 51.75 7.74 -4.90
CA THR A 720 50.28 7.81 -5.00
C THR A 720 49.71 6.43 -4.64
N VAL A 721 48.41 6.33 -4.31
CA VAL A 721 47.80 5.05 -3.90
C VAL A 721 48.02 3.96 -4.96
N GLY A 722 47.76 4.27 -6.24
CA GLY A 722 47.91 3.32 -7.34
C GLY A 722 49.36 2.90 -7.64
N ASN A 723 50.29 3.86 -7.76
CA ASN A 723 51.69 3.51 -8.05
C ASN A 723 52.39 2.86 -6.84
N THR A 724 51.93 3.14 -5.61
CA THR A 724 52.44 2.47 -4.40
C THR A 724 51.93 1.04 -4.30
N PHE A 725 50.66 0.78 -4.60
CA PHE A 725 50.13 -0.58 -4.72
C PHE A 725 50.93 -1.40 -5.74
N LYS A 726 51.14 -0.84 -6.94
CA LYS A 726 51.95 -1.47 -8.00
C LYS A 726 53.37 -1.77 -7.52
N TYR A 727 54.06 -0.78 -6.94
CA TYR A 727 55.42 -0.95 -6.39
C TYR A 727 55.51 -2.04 -5.31
N ILE A 728 54.56 -2.11 -4.37
CA ILE A 728 54.52 -3.16 -3.33
C ILE A 728 54.33 -4.54 -3.97
N TYR A 729 53.41 -4.65 -4.93
CA TYR A 729 53.06 -5.89 -5.62
C TYR A 729 54.23 -6.40 -6.49
N GLU A 730 54.88 -5.53 -7.26
CA GLU A 730 56.06 -5.89 -8.06
C GLU A 730 57.27 -6.27 -7.18
N SER A 731 57.43 -5.64 -6.01
CA SER A 731 58.58 -5.89 -5.13
C SER A 731 58.40 -7.06 -4.15
N ASN A 732 57.17 -7.45 -3.80
CA ASN A 732 56.89 -8.43 -2.73
C ASN A 732 55.69 -9.37 -3.02
N GLY A 733 55.08 -9.27 -4.21
CA GLY A 733 53.86 -9.99 -4.57
C GLY A 733 52.66 -9.63 -3.68
N ILE A 734 51.59 -10.42 -3.82
CA ILE A 734 50.36 -10.25 -3.01
C ILE A 734 50.60 -10.43 -1.50
N LYS A 735 51.61 -11.23 -1.11
CA LYS A 735 52.02 -11.41 0.30
C LYS A 735 52.52 -10.10 0.93
N GLY A 736 53.11 -9.20 0.14
CA GLY A 736 53.50 -7.86 0.59
C GLY A 736 52.32 -7.01 1.08
N LEU A 737 51.19 -7.07 0.39
CA LEU A 737 49.99 -6.28 0.71
C LEU A 737 49.28 -6.71 2.01
N TYR A 738 49.52 -7.93 2.49
CA TYR A 738 49.01 -8.45 3.75
C TYR A 738 50.09 -8.56 4.85
N ARG A 739 51.27 -7.95 4.64
CA ARG A 739 52.33 -7.88 5.64
C ARG A 739 51.79 -7.27 6.95
N GLY A 740 52.01 -7.95 8.07
CA GLY A 740 51.56 -7.49 9.39
C GLY A 740 50.06 -7.70 9.67
N VAL A 741 49.34 -8.48 8.86
CA VAL A 741 47.92 -8.80 9.11
C VAL A 741 47.70 -9.52 10.46
N THR A 742 48.62 -10.39 10.90
CA THR A 742 48.49 -11.15 12.16
C THR A 742 48.38 -10.27 13.41
N PRO A 743 49.32 -9.36 13.73
CA PRO A 743 49.14 -8.42 14.85
C PRO A 743 47.97 -7.44 14.63
N ARG A 744 47.63 -7.12 13.38
CA ARG A 744 46.47 -6.26 13.03
C ARG A 744 45.13 -6.94 13.31
N ILE A 745 45.03 -8.26 13.16
CA ILE A 745 43.86 -9.06 13.56
C ILE A 745 43.76 -9.07 15.08
N GLY A 746 44.84 -9.38 15.81
CA GLY A 746 44.84 -9.34 17.28
C GLY A 746 44.43 -7.97 17.85
N LEU A 747 44.99 -6.89 17.29
CA LEU A 747 44.61 -5.52 17.63
C LEU A 747 43.15 -5.21 17.27
N GLY A 748 42.65 -5.73 16.15
CA GLY A 748 41.27 -5.55 15.70
C GLY A 748 40.25 -6.26 16.60
N VAL A 749 40.56 -7.50 17.00
CA VAL A 749 39.83 -8.28 18.01
C VAL A 749 39.79 -7.52 19.32
N TRP A 750 40.94 -7.13 19.89
CA TRP A 750 40.99 -6.46 21.19
C TRP A 750 40.23 -5.14 21.19
N GLN A 751 40.43 -4.29 20.16
CA GLN A 751 39.71 -3.03 20.04
C GLN A 751 38.20 -3.20 19.96
N THR A 752 37.71 -4.20 19.22
CA THR A 752 36.26 -4.42 19.09
C THR A 752 35.69 -5.05 20.36
N VAL A 753 36.42 -5.96 21.03
CA VAL A 753 36.02 -6.52 22.33
C VAL A 753 35.94 -5.44 23.42
N CYS A 754 36.92 -4.54 23.52
CA CYS A 754 36.86 -3.42 24.45
C CYS A 754 35.71 -2.46 24.15
N MET A 755 35.49 -2.12 22.88
CA MET A 755 34.55 -1.07 22.48
C MET A 755 33.10 -1.52 22.39
N VAL A 756 32.84 -2.78 22.01
CA VAL A 756 31.49 -3.34 21.79
C VAL A 756 31.10 -4.23 22.96
N ALA A 757 31.77 -5.36 23.17
CA ALA A 757 31.40 -6.32 24.22
C ALA A 757 31.56 -5.74 25.65
N LEU A 758 32.76 -5.28 26.01
CA LEU A 758 33.00 -4.68 27.33
C LEU A 758 32.26 -3.34 27.48
N GLY A 759 32.08 -2.59 26.39
CA GLY A 759 31.27 -1.37 26.39
C GLY A 759 29.82 -1.63 26.80
N ASP A 760 29.15 -2.62 26.21
CA ASP A 760 27.79 -3.00 26.59
C ASP A 760 27.67 -3.61 28.00
N MET A 761 28.68 -4.36 28.43
CA MET A 761 28.74 -4.87 29.81
C MET A 761 28.88 -3.71 30.82
N ALA A 762 29.74 -2.73 30.53
CA ALA A 762 29.93 -1.53 31.34
C ALA A 762 28.66 -0.66 31.37
N LYS A 763 27.93 -0.47 30.25
CA LYS A 763 26.61 0.19 30.25
C LYS A 763 25.65 -0.53 31.21
N THR A 764 25.51 -1.84 31.06
CA THR A 764 24.60 -2.66 31.90
C THR A 764 24.94 -2.58 33.39
N TYR A 765 26.22 -2.36 33.74
CA TYR A 765 26.68 -2.17 35.12
C TYR A 765 26.42 -0.72 35.62
N VAL A 766 26.68 0.29 34.79
CA VAL A 766 26.39 1.71 35.10
C VAL A 766 24.89 1.96 35.25
N GLU A 767 24.04 1.39 34.38
CA GLU A 767 22.57 1.46 34.48
C GLU A 767 22.07 0.92 35.83
N LYS A 768 22.66 -0.17 36.32
CA LYS A 768 22.33 -0.76 37.63
C LYS A 768 22.79 0.08 38.82
N LEU A 769 23.90 0.82 38.68
CA LEU A 769 24.46 1.65 39.76
C LEU A 769 23.88 3.07 39.84
N THR A 770 23.45 3.63 38.70
CA THR A 770 22.97 5.02 38.60
C THR A 770 21.46 5.14 38.44
N GLY A 771 20.75 4.04 38.19
CA GLY A 771 19.32 4.02 37.87
C GLY A 771 18.98 4.62 36.49
N ASP A 772 19.97 5.16 35.78
CA ASP A 772 19.79 6.04 34.64
C ASP A 772 20.09 5.31 33.33
N LYS A 773 19.08 5.09 32.48
CA LYS A 773 19.23 4.34 31.21
C LYS A 773 20.31 4.96 30.31
N VAL A 774 21.27 4.14 29.88
CA VAL A 774 22.43 4.57 29.09
C VAL A 774 22.12 4.35 27.60
N THR A 775 21.70 5.44 26.94
CA THR A 775 20.91 5.42 25.71
C THR A 775 21.62 4.94 24.43
N ALA A 776 22.94 4.71 24.47
CA ALA A 776 23.74 4.34 23.31
C ALA A 776 23.86 2.81 23.12
N LYS A 777 23.12 2.25 22.15
CA LYS A 777 23.57 1.02 21.46
C LYS A 777 24.88 1.31 20.69
N HIS A 778 25.63 0.27 20.38
CA HIS A 778 26.69 0.28 19.37
C HIS A 778 26.28 -0.67 18.22
#